data_AF-A0A1N5VMR9-F1
#
_entry.id   AF-A0A1N5VMR9-F1
#
_cell.length_a   1.000
_cell.length_b   1.000
_cell.length_c   1.000
_cell.angle_alpha   90.00
_cell.angle_beta   90.00
_cell.angle_gamma   90.00
#
_symmetry.space_group_name_H-M   'P 1'
#
loop_
_entity.id
_entity.type
_entity.pdbx_description
1 polymer ?
#
loop_
_entity_poly.entity_id
_entity_poly.type
_entity_poly.pdbx_seq_one_letter_code
_entity_poly.pdbx_strand_id
1 'polypeptide(L)'
;MASKDNKDTAEDAKRKFKEAEMRENPIARALKLLAGTDTDHASEENGKGFNKTDTELGHALAKKETLTYEELKTAKTILRKYKAQLGANLYLEVINFTPSNKSDAEKQENMSAIYKTRFNLDGFHYAEFSDNGQFRFLKYRDGSFEVVDSVEVPDPEVPENKYTVMPAPQIAQTKKDRILQEEETESVKFPGKPQEYDSDYGLFNEIRGFIHTYIELRPDDEIVLSLYTMKAVLFDALKDSSFPFVHMIAPYGKGKSRLLTVLCELTPYGFYAIDIKSAPLKRVSELYKVILFVDEKGQMDQETSAMINAKYNRNSIVLNASTEIQSGFSSIIGYSIYGPMLLAGREPFKDDAIESKSLQINMDYPLNREDIPRKIKGKVYDGYIAKARELRSKLLQFRINWHDKINNVQPSEFLKKYEDKTEPRLFEVISFFEDLIEIIPEIKPEITKVLEDQIIRNVEVAMGTPNGIIAETLLNKIDSGEDQCEYTINGKAHTGIYLTSIYEDIGENYKQRAGRILAGLGIKTDRPRVELTRKTQDRTETYKKKISVVRIPDDKKLNELKSRYDPEYMKAILASILKAQQAIVDEHDKQDEQLGTRHKKNEEKEDNEKKDGGFYNNRPNSPNRPALDGKPAISDAQSDFYTSKEMRRDPEPVYIPPEKSNAEITKDLIEKIKERLATEKFILDGNTAASFDKKDFQLYVHPTELSMDRFIHLKGIMKGFGFEYSSIQEPYGIRFIRKLGDV
;
A
#
# COMPACT_ATOMS: atom_id res chain seq x y z
N MET A 1 -37.40 31.14 -28.11
CA MET A 1 -37.02 32.39 -28.81
C MET A 1 -36.15 33.30 -27.94
N ALA A 2 -36.41 33.49 -26.64
CA ALA A 2 -35.63 34.35 -25.74
C ALA A 2 -34.16 33.92 -25.40
N SER A 3 -33.53 33.03 -26.18
CA SER A 3 -32.17 32.52 -25.92
C SER A 3 -31.16 32.83 -27.03
N LYS A 4 -31.57 33.52 -28.11
CA LYS A 4 -30.65 34.03 -29.15
C LYS A 4 -30.21 35.46 -28.86
N ASP A 5 -31.14 36.34 -28.53
CA ASP A 5 -30.89 37.79 -28.39
C ASP A 5 -29.89 38.15 -27.27
N ASN A 6 -29.75 37.30 -26.24
CA ASN A 6 -28.75 37.44 -25.17
C ASN A 6 -27.33 36.95 -25.54
N LYS A 7 -27.15 36.18 -26.61
CA LYS A 7 -25.81 35.81 -27.11
C LYS A 7 -25.24 36.87 -28.02
N ASP A 8 -26.05 37.37 -28.95
CA ASP A 8 -25.62 38.40 -29.89
C ASP A 8 -25.22 39.69 -29.15
N THR A 9 -25.98 40.10 -28.12
CA THR A 9 -25.63 41.25 -27.27
C THR A 9 -24.34 41.07 -26.46
N ALA A 10 -24.03 39.86 -26.00
CA ALA A 10 -22.79 39.57 -25.27
C ALA A 10 -21.56 39.48 -26.20
N GLU A 11 -21.71 38.95 -27.42
CA GLU A 11 -20.64 38.98 -28.43
C GLU A 11 -20.40 40.39 -28.96
N ASP A 12 -21.45 41.18 -29.21
CA ASP A 12 -21.34 42.56 -29.68
C ASP A 12 -20.78 43.49 -28.59
N ALA A 13 -21.07 43.22 -27.30
CA ALA A 13 -20.40 43.86 -26.17
C ALA A 13 -18.91 43.48 -26.09
N LYS A 14 -18.56 42.18 -26.18
CA LYS A 14 -17.14 41.73 -26.21
C LYS A 14 -16.38 42.28 -27.41
N ARG A 15 -17.04 42.45 -28.55
CA ARG A 15 -16.48 43.06 -29.77
C ARG A 15 -16.24 44.55 -29.58
N LYS A 16 -17.21 45.31 -29.08
CA LYS A 16 -17.06 46.75 -28.77
C LYS A 16 -16.02 47.01 -27.68
N PHE A 17 -15.91 46.12 -26.69
CA PHE A 17 -14.88 46.20 -25.65
C PHE A 17 -13.48 45.99 -26.26
N LYS A 18 -13.29 44.99 -27.12
CA LYS A 18 -12.03 44.81 -27.88
C LYS A 18 -11.72 45.96 -28.83
N GLU A 19 -12.73 46.51 -29.52
CA GLU A 19 -12.56 47.66 -30.42
C GLU A 19 -12.22 48.95 -29.65
N ALA A 20 -12.66 49.09 -28.39
CA ALA A 20 -12.27 50.18 -27.49
C ALA A 20 -10.86 49.99 -26.91
N GLU A 21 -10.58 48.81 -26.33
CA GLU A 21 -9.28 48.45 -25.72
C GLU A 21 -8.12 48.51 -26.75
N MET A 22 -8.38 48.17 -28.02
CA MET A 22 -7.36 48.24 -29.07
C MET A 22 -7.19 49.63 -29.69
N ARG A 23 -8.14 50.57 -29.52
CA ARG A 23 -8.00 51.95 -30.02
C ARG A 23 -6.93 52.76 -29.28
N GLU A 24 -6.57 52.34 -28.07
CA GLU A 24 -5.48 52.95 -27.28
C GLU A 24 -4.18 52.14 -27.28
N ASN A 25 -3.99 51.19 -28.22
CA ASN A 25 -2.78 50.37 -28.26
C ASN A 25 -1.50 51.22 -28.54
N PRO A 26 -0.55 51.34 -27.59
CA PRO A 26 0.61 52.22 -27.73
C PRO A 26 1.60 51.71 -28.79
N ILE A 27 1.65 50.40 -29.06
CA ILE A 27 2.47 49.81 -30.14
C ILE A 27 1.95 50.28 -31.51
N ALA A 28 0.63 50.22 -31.72
CA ALA A 28 0.02 50.66 -32.97
C ALA A 28 0.18 52.19 -33.17
N ARG A 29 0.06 52.97 -32.10
CA ARG A 29 0.31 54.42 -32.09
C ARG A 29 1.77 54.76 -32.44
N ALA A 30 2.73 54.06 -31.84
CA ALA A 30 4.15 54.24 -32.09
C ALA A 30 4.59 53.83 -33.52
N LEU A 31 4.02 52.74 -34.06
CA LEU A 31 4.24 52.35 -35.46
C LEU A 31 3.74 53.42 -36.44
N LYS A 32 2.52 53.93 -36.23
CA LYS A 32 1.93 54.99 -37.08
C LYS A 32 2.70 56.30 -36.99
N LEU A 33 3.26 56.63 -35.82
CA LEU A 33 4.13 57.79 -35.64
C LEU A 33 5.41 57.67 -36.49
N LEU A 34 6.13 56.54 -36.38
CA LEU A 34 7.38 56.33 -37.15
C LEU A 34 7.12 56.25 -38.65
N ALA A 35 6.09 55.51 -39.08
CA ALA A 35 5.68 55.45 -40.48
C ALA A 35 5.27 56.82 -41.03
N GLY A 36 4.58 57.64 -40.23
CA GLY A 36 4.19 59.00 -40.60
C GLY A 36 5.36 59.99 -40.70
N THR A 37 6.50 59.69 -40.07
CA THR A 37 7.76 60.44 -40.23
C THR A 37 8.67 59.92 -41.34
N ASP A 38 8.30 58.82 -41.98
CA ASP A 38 9.06 58.05 -42.98
C ASP A 38 8.30 58.05 -44.33
N THR A 39 7.93 59.24 -44.80
CA THR A 39 7.03 59.42 -45.96
C THR A 39 7.69 59.13 -47.30
N ASP A 40 9.02 59.14 -47.34
CA ASP A 40 9.85 58.85 -48.51
C ASP A 40 10.30 57.38 -48.57
N HIS A 41 10.08 56.60 -47.50
CA HIS A 41 10.65 55.26 -47.31
C HIS A 41 12.19 55.22 -47.42
N ALA A 42 12.86 56.37 -47.24
CA ALA A 42 14.25 56.59 -47.60
C ALA A 42 15.07 57.06 -46.38
N SER A 43 15.42 56.09 -45.52
CA SER A 43 16.04 56.28 -44.20
C SER A 43 17.43 56.95 -44.18
N GLU A 44 17.90 57.50 -45.29
CA GLU A 44 19.28 57.97 -45.48
C GLU A 44 19.42 59.51 -45.49
N GLU A 45 18.36 60.30 -45.76
CA GLU A 45 18.49 61.78 -45.86
C GLU A 45 18.19 62.59 -44.58
N ASN A 46 17.38 62.09 -43.65
CA ASN A 46 16.86 62.92 -42.53
C ASN A 46 16.99 62.31 -41.12
N GLY A 47 17.46 61.06 -40.98
CA GLY A 47 17.69 60.38 -39.70
C GLY A 47 16.43 60.07 -38.88
N LYS A 48 15.24 60.11 -39.49
CA LYS A 48 13.94 59.80 -38.88
C LYS A 48 13.25 58.68 -39.67
N GLY A 49 12.31 57.98 -39.02
CA GLY A 49 11.64 56.83 -39.60
C GLY A 49 12.32 55.49 -39.30
N PHE A 50 11.89 54.45 -40.00
CA PHE A 50 12.49 53.12 -39.94
C PHE A 50 13.80 53.10 -40.76
N ASN A 51 14.73 52.21 -40.41
CA ASN A 51 15.89 51.96 -41.27
C ASN A 51 15.51 51.07 -42.46
N LYS A 52 16.32 51.11 -43.52
CA LYS A 52 16.19 50.30 -44.75
C LYS A 52 15.84 48.81 -44.57
N THR A 53 16.22 48.17 -43.45
CA THR A 53 15.87 46.77 -43.17
C THR A 53 14.53 46.59 -42.46
N ASP A 54 14.07 47.58 -41.70
CA ASP A 54 12.78 47.55 -41.01
C ASP A 54 11.67 48.30 -41.77
N THR A 55 11.97 49.16 -42.76
CA THR A 55 11.01 50.03 -43.46
C THR A 55 9.78 49.28 -44.01
N GLU A 56 9.98 48.26 -44.85
CA GLU A 56 8.85 47.53 -45.46
C GLU A 56 7.92 46.92 -44.40
N LEU A 57 8.51 46.29 -43.37
CA LEU A 57 7.78 45.60 -42.30
C LEU A 57 7.11 46.60 -41.34
N GLY A 58 7.80 47.68 -40.97
CA GLY A 58 7.27 48.74 -40.11
C GLY A 58 6.07 49.45 -40.73
N HIS A 59 6.14 49.79 -42.02
CA HIS A 59 5.02 50.36 -42.76
C HIS A 59 3.88 49.36 -43.00
N ALA A 60 4.20 48.09 -43.31
CA ALA A 60 3.18 47.05 -43.46
C ALA A 60 2.38 46.83 -42.16
N LEU A 61 3.04 46.89 -41.00
CA LEU A 61 2.38 46.81 -39.70
C LEU A 61 1.61 48.10 -39.36
N ALA A 62 2.16 49.28 -39.64
CA ALA A 62 1.51 50.58 -39.37
C ALA A 62 0.20 50.78 -40.17
N LYS A 63 0.11 50.22 -41.38
CA LYS A 63 -1.07 50.30 -42.26
C LYS A 63 -2.24 49.41 -41.82
N LYS A 64 -2.03 48.44 -40.91
CA LYS A 64 -3.12 47.57 -40.44
C LYS A 64 -4.00 48.28 -39.41
N GLU A 65 -5.31 48.06 -39.51
CA GLU A 65 -6.27 48.54 -38.50
C GLU A 65 -6.14 47.77 -37.18
N THR A 66 -5.81 46.47 -37.26
CA THR A 66 -5.57 45.59 -36.11
C THR A 66 -4.33 44.74 -36.34
N LEU A 67 -3.61 44.41 -35.26
CA LEU A 67 -2.41 43.57 -35.28
C LEU A 67 -2.66 42.29 -34.49
N THR A 68 -2.19 41.15 -35.00
CA THR A 68 -2.21 39.87 -34.28
C THR A 68 -1.15 39.83 -33.16
N TYR A 69 -1.21 38.83 -32.28
CA TYR A 69 -0.27 38.69 -31.15
C TYR A 69 1.21 38.65 -31.60
N GLU A 70 1.55 37.81 -32.57
CA GLU A 70 2.94 37.72 -33.08
C GLU A 70 3.35 38.99 -33.85
N GLU A 71 2.41 39.70 -34.47
CA GLU A 71 2.67 41.00 -35.09
C GLU A 71 2.90 42.10 -34.04
N LEU A 72 2.18 42.11 -32.91
CA LEU A 72 2.42 43.02 -31.79
C LEU A 72 3.80 42.76 -31.14
N LYS A 73 4.19 41.50 -30.98
CA LYS A 73 5.50 41.08 -30.46
C LYS A 73 6.64 41.46 -31.42
N THR A 74 6.44 41.27 -32.73
CA THR A 74 7.35 41.71 -33.79
C THR A 74 7.47 43.24 -33.79
N ALA A 75 6.35 43.95 -33.80
CA ALA A 75 6.28 45.42 -33.74
C ALA A 75 7.01 45.97 -32.51
N LYS A 76 6.74 45.45 -31.31
CA LYS A 76 7.43 45.84 -30.06
C LYS A 76 8.94 45.62 -30.14
N THR A 77 9.39 44.59 -30.85
CA THR A 77 10.82 44.31 -31.08
C THR A 77 11.45 45.31 -32.04
N ILE A 78 10.74 45.73 -33.09
CA ILE A 78 11.17 46.80 -34.00
C ILE A 78 11.24 48.14 -33.25
N LEU A 79 10.15 48.54 -32.58
CA LEU A 79 10.03 49.82 -31.86
C LEU A 79 11.11 50.03 -30.78
N ARG A 80 11.62 48.95 -30.17
CA ARG A 80 12.78 49.01 -29.24
C ARG A 80 14.00 49.69 -29.85
N LYS A 81 14.27 49.49 -31.14
CA LYS A 81 15.40 50.11 -31.85
C LYS A 81 15.24 51.63 -31.99
N TYR A 82 14.00 52.12 -32.07
CA TYR A 82 13.66 53.51 -32.39
C TYR A 82 13.31 54.37 -31.16
N LYS A 83 13.74 53.96 -29.96
CA LYS A 83 13.51 54.66 -28.68
C LYS A 83 13.69 56.17 -28.75
N ALA A 84 14.77 56.65 -29.38
CA ALA A 84 15.11 58.05 -29.45
C ALA A 84 14.09 58.89 -30.25
N GLN A 85 13.36 58.28 -31.19
CA GLN A 85 12.37 58.95 -32.04
C GLN A 85 10.95 58.93 -31.46
N LEU A 86 10.64 57.99 -30.56
CA LEU A 86 9.30 57.79 -29.99
C LEU A 86 8.97 58.72 -28.81
N GLY A 87 9.98 59.34 -28.19
CA GLY A 87 9.82 60.11 -26.95
C GLY A 87 9.67 59.19 -25.71
N ALA A 88 10.06 59.70 -24.54
CA ALA A 88 10.20 58.87 -23.33
C ALA A 88 8.88 58.24 -22.88
N ASN A 89 7.77 58.98 -22.88
CA ASN A 89 6.48 58.52 -22.36
C ASN A 89 5.88 57.41 -23.25
N LEU A 90 5.74 57.65 -24.56
CA LEU A 90 5.23 56.65 -25.51
C LEU A 90 6.15 55.43 -25.59
N TYR A 91 7.46 55.59 -25.46
CA TYR A 91 8.38 54.45 -25.36
C TYR A 91 8.12 53.60 -24.10
N LEU A 92 7.92 54.23 -22.94
CA LEU A 92 7.60 53.50 -21.70
C LEU A 92 6.28 52.74 -21.82
N GLU A 93 5.24 53.35 -22.40
CA GLU A 93 3.98 52.67 -22.71
C GLU A 93 4.19 51.45 -23.62
N VAL A 94 4.95 51.59 -24.72
CA VAL A 94 5.27 50.49 -25.66
C VAL A 94 6.03 49.34 -24.97
N ILE A 95 6.97 49.65 -24.07
CA ILE A 95 7.75 48.63 -23.36
C ILE A 95 6.92 47.93 -22.27
N ASN A 96 6.04 48.66 -21.58
CA ASN A 96 5.23 48.11 -20.50
C ASN A 96 3.96 47.40 -21.03
N PHE A 97 3.46 47.77 -22.20
CA PHE A 97 2.31 47.13 -22.84
C PHE A 97 2.61 45.66 -23.16
N THR A 98 1.94 44.75 -22.46
CA THR A 98 2.07 43.31 -22.69
C THR A 98 0.85 42.87 -23.49
N PRO A 99 1.01 42.44 -24.76
CA PRO A 99 -0.13 41.93 -25.53
C PRO A 99 -0.67 40.68 -24.83
N SER A 100 -1.95 40.66 -24.52
CA SER A 100 -2.65 39.47 -24.02
C SER A 100 -2.95 38.53 -25.19
N ASN A 101 -2.72 37.24 -24.98
CA ASN A 101 -3.04 36.21 -25.96
C ASN A 101 -4.44 35.65 -25.70
N LYS A 102 -5.08 34.99 -26.69
CA LYS A 102 -6.37 34.29 -26.47
C LYS A 102 -6.28 33.25 -25.34
N SER A 103 -5.09 32.68 -25.12
CA SER A 103 -4.80 31.75 -24.03
C SER A 103 -4.88 32.36 -22.64
N ASP A 104 -4.85 33.68 -22.49
CA ASP A 104 -4.65 34.30 -21.19
C ASP A 104 -5.98 34.48 -20.43
N ALA A 105 -7.10 34.58 -21.15
CA ALA A 105 -8.44 34.42 -20.57
C ALA A 105 -8.68 32.97 -20.13
N GLU A 106 -8.33 31.97 -20.96
CA GLU A 106 -8.39 30.55 -20.55
C GLU A 106 -7.40 30.23 -19.42
N LYS A 107 -6.26 30.91 -19.32
CA LYS A 107 -5.34 30.78 -18.17
C LYS A 107 -5.85 31.48 -16.92
N GLN A 108 -6.56 32.61 -17.02
CA GLN A 108 -7.22 33.21 -15.86
C GLN A 108 -8.33 32.31 -15.31
N GLU A 109 -9.15 31.70 -16.18
CA GLU A 109 -10.12 30.66 -15.76
C GLU A 109 -9.45 29.39 -15.20
N ASN A 110 -8.31 28.96 -15.75
CA ASN A 110 -7.56 27.81 -15.20
C ASN A 110 -6.72 28.15 -13.96
N MET A 111 -6.43 29.42 -13.67
CA MET A 111 -5.75 29.83 -12.43
C MET A 111 -6.72 29.90 -11.25
N SER A 112 -8.01 30.20 -11.47
CA SER A 112 -8.99 30.28 -10.38
C SER A 112 -9.58 28.93 -9.96
N ALA A 113 -9.41 27.85 -10.73
CA ALA A 113 -9.97 26.53 -10.42
C ALA A 113 -8.96 25.59 -9.74
N ILE A 114 -9.29 25.09 -8.56
CA ILE A 114 -8.50 24.09 -7.80
C ILE A 114 -9.25 22.76 -7.84
N TYR A 115 -8.55 21.65 -8.09
CA TYR A 115 -9.17 20.32 -8.16
C TYR A 115 -8.75 19.43 -7.00
N LYS A 116 -9.71 18.87 -6.27
CA LYS A 116 -9.50 17.96 -5.13
C LYS A 116 -10.66 16.96 -4.99
N THR A 117 -10.36 15.74 -4.56
CA THR A 117 -11.38 14.76 -4.16
C THR A 117 -11.79 14.88 -2.70
N ARG A 118 -10.85 15.22 -1.80
CA ARG A 118 -11.09 15.36 -0.36
C ARG A 118 -10.27 16.48 0.24
N PHE A 119 -10.90 17.35 1.04
CA PHE A 119 -10.25 18.46 1.74
C PHE A 119 -11.08 18.91 2.95
N ASN A 120 -10.49 19.77 3.78
CA ASN A 120 -11.12 20.34 4.97
C ASN A 120 -11.07 21.87 4.84
N LEU A 121 -12.14 22.56 5.21
CA LEU A 121 -12.24 24.03 5.18
C LEU A 121 -13.22 24.51 6.26
N ASP A 122 -12.83 25.49 7.06
CA ASP A 122 -13.64 26.12 8.11
C ASP A 122 -14.33 25.13 9.09
N GLY A 123 -13.63 24.04 9.39
CA GLY A 123 -14.12 22.96 10.25
C GLY A 123 -15.13 22.01 9.57
N PHE A 124 -15.45 22.21 8.28
CA PHE A 124 -16.20 21.26 7.48
C PHE A 124 -15.28 20.34 6.67
N HIS A 125 -15.78 19.16 6.38
CA HIS A 125 -15.12 18.13 5.60
C HIS A 125 -15.80 17.96 4.26
N TYR A 126 -15.01 17.81 3.20
CA TYR A 126 -15.49 17.71 1.83
C TYR A 126 -15.02 16.40 1.21
N ALA A 127 -15.94 15.63 0.66
CA ALA A 127 -15.67 14.36 0.01
C ALA A 127 -16.44 14.25 -1.32
N GLU A 128 -15.71 14.01 -2.41
CA GLU A 128 -16.27 13.84 -3.75
C GLU A 128 -17.00 12.51 -3.89
N PHE A 129 -18.16 12.51 -4.55
CA PHE A 129 -18.96 11.32 -4.86
C PHE A 129 -19.59 11.41 -6.25
N SER A 130 -20.03 10.27 -6.78
CA SER A 130 -20.63 10.13 -8.11
C SER A 130 -22.14 9.94 -8.04
N ASP A 131 -22.89 10.96 -8.47
CA ASP A 131 -24.35 10.95 -8.64
C ASP A 131 -24.69 10.85 -10.14
N ASN A 132 -25.05 9.66 -10.60
CA ASN A 132 -25.45 9.39 -12.00
C ASN A 132 -24.45 9.97 -13.04
N GLY A 133 -23.15 9.72 -12.83
CA GLY A 133 -22.06 10.20 -13.69
C GLY A 133 -21.58 11.63 -13.39
N GLN A 134 -22.34 12.42 -12.62
CA GLN A 134 -21.90 13.74 -12.16
C GLN A 134 -21.10 13.63 -10.86
N PHE A 135 -19.94 14.28 -10.82
CA PHE A 135 -19.13 14.40 -9.60
C PHE A 135 -19.53 15.66 -8.83
N ARG A 136 -19.74 15.52 -7.53
CA ARG A 136 -20.12 16.62 -6.61
C ARG A 136 -19.44 16.42 -5.27
N PHE A 137 -19.41 17.46 -4.45
CA PHE A 137 -18.94 17.36 -3.06
C PHE A 137 -20.10 17.09 -2.11
N LEU A 138 -19.82 16.17 -1.19
CA LEU A 138 -20.49 16.07 0.08
C LEU A 138 -19.75 16.97 1.08
N LYS A 139 -20.44 17.98 1.63
CA LYS A 139 -19.94 18.81 2.73
C LYS A 139 -20.55 18.31 4.03
N TYR A 140 -19.73 17.88 4.99
CA TYR A 140 -20.19 17.22 6.21
C TYR A 140 -19.42 17.64 7.47
N ARG A 141 -20.08 17.51 8.64
CA ARG A 141 -19.50 17.69 9.98
C ARG A 141 -20.42 17.06 11.04
N ASP A 142 -19.84 16.47 12.08
CA ASP A 142 -20.54 15.91 13.25
C ASP A 142 -21.62 14.85 12.92
N GLY A 143 -21.55 14.20 11.76
CA GLY A 143 -22.57 13.27 11.24
C GLY A 143 -23.65 13.91 10.34
N SER A 144 -23.69 15.23 10.23
CA SER A 144 -24.60 15.97 9.34
C SER A 144 -23.93 16.26 7.99
N PHE A 145 -24.71 16.34 6.90
CA PHE A 145 -24.17 16.65 5.57
C PHE A 145 -25.13 17.42 4.64
N GLU A 146 -24.54 18.10 3.65
CA GLU A 146 -25.21 18.68 2.49
C GLU A 146 -24.41 18.39 1.19
N VAL A 147 -25.03 18.58 0.03
CA VAL A 147 -24.40 18.38 -1.29
C VAL A 147 -24.16 19.73 -1.94
N VAL A 148 -22.93 19.95 -2.43
CA VAL A 148 -22.52 21.18 -3.14
C VAL A 148 -21.73 20.83 -4.41
N ASP A 149 -21.91 21.60 -5.47
CA ASP A 149 -21.23 21.34 -6.76
C ASP A 149 -19.78 21.86 -6.77
N SER A 150 -19.50 22.93 -6.02
CA SER A 150 -18.18 23.55 -5.87
C SER A 150 -18.09 24.37 -4.58
N VAL A 151 -16.87 24.76 -4.18
CA VAL A 151 -16.63 25.57 -2.97
C VAL A 151 -15.77 26.79 -3.31
N GLU A 152 -16.23 28.00 -2.98
CA GLU A 152 -15.39 29.20 -3.08
C GLU A 152 -14.46 29.30 -1.86
N VAL A 153 -13.19 29.57 -2.10
CA VAL A 153 -12.14 29.74 -1.07
C VAL A 153 -11.39 31.03 -1.36
N PRO A 154 -11.24 31.95 -0.39
CA PRO A 154 -10.42 33.15 -0.60
C PRO A 154 -8.95 32.76 -0.77
N ASP A 155 -8.24 33.52 -1.60
CA ASP A 155 -6.79 33.42 -1.73
C ASP A 155 -6.12 33.82 -0.39
N PRO A 156 -5.24 32.98 0.20
CA PRO A 156 -4.62 33.25 1.49
C PRO A 156 -3.60 34.41 1.45
N GLU A 157 -3.07 34.76 0.27
CA GLU A 157 -2.16 35.90 0.09
C GLU A 157 -2.91 37.16 -0.35
N VAL A 158 -4.00 37.01 -1.12
CA VAL A 158 -4.81 38.14 -1.64
C VAL A 158 -6.31 37.90 -1.44
N PRO A 159 -6.89 38.11 -0.23
CA PRO A 159 -8.27 37.69 0.10
C PRO A 159 -9.41 38.25 -0.76
N GLU A 160 -9.14 39.26 -1.61
CA GLU A 160 -10.05 39.78 -2.62
C GLU A 160 -10.22 38.82 -3.82
N ASN A 161 -9.19 38.02 -4.11
CA ASN A 161 -9.24 36.93 -5.08
C ASN A 161 -9.93 35.71 -4.45
N LYS A 162 -10.68 34.97 -5.28
CA LYS A 162 -11.29 33.70 -4.90
C LYS A 162 -10.89 32.59 -5.85
N TYR A 163 -10.60 31.43 -5.28
CA TYR A 163 -10.49 30.16 -5.99
C TYR A 163 -11.79 29.37 -5.88
N THR A 164 -12.17 28.67 -6.94
CA THR A 164 -13.26 27.70 -6.92
C THR A 164 -12.67 26.29 -6.82
N VAL A 165 -12.92 25.59 -5.72
CA VAL A 165 -12.58 24.18 -5.59
C VAL A 165 -13.66 23.35 -6.29
N MET A 166 -13.22 22.51 -7.24
CA MET A 166 -14.06 21.65 -8.06
C MET A 166 -13.72 20.16 -7.86
N PRO A 167 -14.70 19.26 -8.08
CA PRO A 167 -14.48 17.81 -8.07
C PRO A 167 -13.36 17.39 -9.04
N ALA A 168 -12.58 16.35 -8.70
CA ALA A 168 -11.34 16.04 -9.38
C ALA A 168 -11.58 15.54 -10.83
N PRO A 169 -10.79 16.03 -11.81
CA PRO A 169 -10.96 15.62 -13.20
C PRO A 169 -10.51 14.17 -13.36
N GLN A 170 -11.42 13.29 -13.76
CA GLN A 170 -11.16 11.86 -13.95
C GLN A 170 -9.87 11.55 -14.72
N ILE A 171 -9.14 10.50 -14.35
CA ILE A 171 -7.95 10.04 -15.08
C ILE A 171 -8.41 9.47 -16.43
N ALA A 172 -7.89 10.01 -17.53
CA ALA A 172 -8.19 9.54 -18.89
C ALA A 172 -6.92 9.62 -19.75
N GLN A 173 -6.82 8.76 -20.77
CA GLN A 173 -5.65 8.70 -21.64
C GLN A 173 -5.45 10.01 -22.43
N THR A 174 -6.53 10.64 -22.92
CA THR A 174 -6.55 12.04 -23.35
C THR A 174 -7.87 12.74 -22.99
N LYS A 175 -7.92 14.08 -23.16
CA LYS A 175 -9.18 14.85 -23.08
C LYS A 175 -10.20 14.48 -24.17
N LYS A 176 -9.75 13.93 -25.31
CA LYS A 176 -10.63 13.58 -26.44
C LYS A 176 -11.20 12.17 -26.30
N ASP A 177 -10.45 11.24 -25.73
CA ASP A 177 -10.90 9.84 -25.57
C ASP A 177 -12.10 9.73 -24.65
N ARG A 178 -12.26 10.63 -23.67
CA ARG A 178 -13.47 10.71 -22.81
C ARG A 178 -14.78 10.91 -23.58
N ILE A 179 -14.72 11.42 -24.81
CA ILE A 179 -15.90 11.63 -25.66
C ILE A 179 -16.29 10.32 -26.39
N LEU A 180 -15.36 9.36 -26.47
CA LEU A 180 -15.47 8.11 -27.23
C LEU A 180 -15.43 6.86 -26.37
N GLN A 181 -15.10 6.98 -25.08
CA GLN A 181 -15.14 5.90 -24.11
C GLN A 181 -16.54 5.80 -23.50
N GLU A 182 -17.16 4.62 -23.61
CA GLU A 182 -18.28 4.24 -22.76
C GLU A 182 -17.77 4.17 -21.29
N GLU A 183 -18.61 4.57 -20.32
CA GLU A 183 -18.21 4.82 -18.92
C GLU A 183 -17.80 3.56 -18.10
N GLU A 184 -17.48 2.44 -18.74
CA GLU A 184 -17.36 1.13 -18.08
C GLU A 184 -16.18 0.99 -17.10
N THR A 185 -15.14 1.85 -17.18
CA THR A 185 -13.92 1.71 -16.35
C THR A 185 -13.62 2.94 -15.47
N GLU A 186 -14.26 3.00 -14.30
CA GLU A 186 -13.84 3.87 -13.19
C GLU A 186 -12.41 3.49 -12.74
N SER A 187 -11.41 4.34 -13.04
CA SER A 187 -10.01 4.13 -12.61
C SER A 187 -9.80 4.38 -11.12
N VAL A 188 -10.54 5.35 -10.56
CA VAL A 188 -10.66 5.60 -9.11
C VAL A 188 -12.10 5.25 -8.71
N LYS A 189 -12.27 4.45 -7.66
CA LYS A 189 -13.57 3.88 -7.26
C LYS A 189 -14.38 4.85 -6.39
N PHE A 190 -14.99 5.85 -7.01
CA PHE A 190 -15.78 6.86 -6.29
C PHE A 190 -17.01 6.27 -5.61
N PRO A 191 -17.35 6.67 -4.37
CA PRO A 191 -18.63 6.29 -3.78
C PRO A 191 -19.81 6.89 -4.56
N GLY A 192 -20.97 6.25 -4.47
CA GLY A 192 -22.23 6.89 -4.83
C GLY A 192 -22.64 7.92 -3.77
N LYS A 193 -23.88 8.42 -3.87
CA LYS A 193 -24.48 9.22 -2.78
C LYS A 193 -24.45 8.41 -1.46
N PRO A 194 -24.23 9.04 -0.28
CA PRO A 194 -24.26 8.33 0.99
C PRO A 194 -25.55 7.53 1.17
N GLN A 195 -25.43 6.35 1.76
CA GLN A 195 -26.53 5.42 1.99
C GLN A 195 -26.46 4.89 3.42
N GLU A 196 -27.60 4.93 4.12
CA GLU A 196 -27.74 4.37 5.47
C GLU A 196 -27.53 2.85 5.50
N TYR A 197 -27.12 2.37 6.66
CA TYR A 197 -26.86 0.97 6.98
C TYR A 197 -27.36 0.67 8.41
N ASP A 198 -27.72 -0.59 8.69
CA ASP A 198 -28.48 -0.92 9.90
C ASP A 198 -27.68 -0.72 11.22
N SER A 199 -26.39 -1.06 11.21
CA SER A 199 -25.43 -0.82 12.30
C SER A 199 -23.99 -0.96 11.81
N ASP A 200 -23.00 -0.47 12.57
CA ASP A 200 -21.59 -0.61 12.19
C ASP A 200 -21.17 -2.10 12.08
N TYR A 201 -21.69 -2.98 12.95
CA TYR A 201 -21.54 -4.43 12.82
C TYR A 201 -22.27 -5.01 11.59
N GLY A 202 -23.43 -4.46 11.23
CA GLY A 202 -24.13 -4.81 9.99
C GLY A 202 -23.28 -4.50 8.76
N LEU A 203 -22.71 -3.29 8.69
CA LEU A 203 -21.81 -2.88 7.61
C LEU A 203 -20.54 -3.75 7.54
N PHE A 204 -19.91 -4.05 8.69
CA PHE A 204 -18.80 -5.00 8.76
C PHE A 204 -19.16 -6.35 8.14
N ASN A 205 -20.32 -6.91 8.49
CA ASN A 205 -20.79 -8.19 7.95
C ASN A 205 -21.14 -8.13 6.45
N GLU A 206 -21.66 -7.00 5.95
CA GLU A 206 -21.89 -6.83 4.51
C GLU A 206 -20.56 -6.76 3.72
N ILE A 207 -19.53 -6.09 4.25
CA ILE A 207 -18.19 -6.04 3.65
C ILE A 207 -17.57 -7.43 3.64
N ARG A 208 -17.58 -8.12 4.80
CA ARG A 208 -17.10 -9.49 4.93
C ARG A 208 -17.82 -10.45 4.00
N GLY A 209 -19.14 -10.38 3.94
CA GLY A 209 -19.97 -11.22 3.06
C GLY A 209 -19.67 -10.98 1.57
N PHE A 210 -19.38 -9.73 1.18
CA PHE A 210 -18.95 -9.42 -0.17
C PHE A 210 -17.58 -10.03 -0.49
N ILE A 211 -16.59 -9.86 0.40
CA ILE A 211 -15.27 -10.50 0.26
C ILE A 211 -15.46 -12.02 0.13
N HIS A 212 -16.12 -12.65 1.11
CA HIS A 212 -16.41 -14.08 1.16
C HIS A 212 -17.09 -14.61 -0.11
N THR A 213 -17.92 -13.83 -0.79
CA THR A 213 -18.60 -14.24 -2.04
C THR A 213 -17.66 -14.38 -3.24
N TYR A 214 -16.57 -13.59 -3.30
CA TYR A 214 -15.75 -13.45 -4.51
C TYR A 214 -14.30 -13.94 -4.40
N ILE A 215 -13.84 -14.30 -3.19
CA ILE A 215 -12.51 -14.87 -2.90
C ILE A 215 -12.58 -15.86 -1.73
N GLU A 216 -11.70 -16.87 -1.75
CA GLU A 216 -11.53 -17.82 -0.63
C GLU A 216 -10.40 -17.31 0.27
N LEU A 217 -10.70 -17.17 1.56
CA LEU A 217 -9.78 -16.70 2.58
C LEU A 217 -9.92 -17.54 3.86
N ARG A 218 -8.92 -17.46 4.75
CA ARG A 218 -9.09 -17.95 6.13
C ARG A 218 -10.03 -17.00 6.88
N PRO A 219 -10.87 -17.48 7.83
CA PRO A 219 -11.79 -16.62 8.58
C PRO A 219 -11.11 -15.41 9.23
N ASP A 220 -9.92 -15.62 9.81
CA ASP A 220 -9.09 -14.62 10.45
C ASP A 220 -8.70 -13.49 9.45
N ASP A 221 -8.34 -13.85 8.21
CA ASP A 221 -7.98 -12.90 7.14
C ASP A 221 -9.19 -12.08 6.67
N GLU A 222 -10.39 -12.69 6.60
CA GLU A 222 -11.62 -11.98 6.23
C GLU A 222 -11.98 -10.89 7.26
N ILE A 223 -11.81 -11.19 8.55
CA ILE A 223 -12.04 -10.24 9.64
C ILE A 223 -11.06 -9.06 9.52
N VAL A 224 -9.75 -9.35 9.41
CA VAL A 224 -8.70 -8.34 9.30
C VAL A 224 -8.90 -7.45 8.08
N LEU A 225 -9.22 -8.01 6.91
CA LEU A 225 -9.41 -7.23 5.67
C LEU A 225 -10.70 -6.40 5.67
N SER A 226 -11.74 -6.86 6.37
CA SER A 226 -12.99 -6.09 6.54
C SER A 226 -12.76 -4.89 7.48
N LEU A 227 -12.07 -5.09 8.60
CA LEU A 227 -11.64 -4.00 9.49
C LEU A 227 -10.67 -3.03 8.78
N TYR A 228 -9.71 -3.55 8.01
CA TYR A 228 -8.79 -2.74 7.22
C TYR A 228 -9.54 -1.85 6.23
N THR A 229 -10.56 -2.38 5.55
CA THR A 229 -11.41 -1.61 4.64
C THR A 229 -12.09 -0.43 5.37
N MET A 230 -12.73 -0.70 6.52
CA MET A 230 -13.43 0.33 7.30
C MET A 230 -12.46 1.39 7.84
N LYS A 231 -11.32 0.99 8.43
CA LYS A 231 -10.31 1.93 8.96
C LYS A 231 -9.61 2.71 7.84
N ALA A 232 -9.37 2.09 6.68
CA ALA A 232 -8.80 2.75 5.52
C ALA A 232 -9.70 3.88 4.99
N VAL A 233 -11.02 3.75 5.05
CA VAL A 233 -11.94 4.83 4.64
C VAL A 233 -11.85 6.07 5.54
N LEU A 234 -11.32 5.94 6.77
CA LEU A 234 -11.08 7.03 7.72
C LEU A 234 -9.63 7.55 7.74
N PHE A 235 -8.71 7.02 6.92
CA PHE A 235 -7.27 7.15 7.13
C PHE A 235 -6.71 8.57 7.30
N ASP A 236 -7.29 9.57 6.63
CA ASP A 236 -6.85 10.96 6.67
C ASP A 236 -7.43 11.76 7.85
N ALA A 237 -8.45 11.20 8.51
CA ALA A 237 -9.06 11.71 9.75
C ALA A 237 -8.37 11.19 11.01
N LEU A 238 -7.90 9.94 10.99
CA LEU A 238 -7.17 9.29 12.10
C LEU A 238 -6.00 10.16 12.61
N LYS A 239 -5.69 10.11 13.90
CA LYS A 239 -4.54 10.78 14.54
C LYS A 239 -3.31 9.86 14.69
N ASP A 240 -3.34 8.70 14.07
CA ASP A 240 -2.19 7.80 13.95
C ASP A 240 -0.99 8.49 13.28
N SER A 241 0.22 8.11 13.71
CA SER A 241 1.48 8.52 13.10
C SER A 241 1.79 7.74 11.82
N SER A 242 1.19 6.56 11.66
CA SER A 242 1.44 5.64 10.55
C SER A 242 0.24 4.76 10.22
N PHE A 243 0.19 4.24 8.99
CA PHE A 243 -0.87 3.35 8.53
C PHE A 243 -0.24 2.06 7.95
N PRO A 244 -0.45 0.88 8.58
CA PRO A 244 0.08 -0.39 8.10
C PRO A 244 -0.33 -0.73 6.67
N PHE A 245 0.59 -1.34 5.94
CA PHE A 245 0.30 -1.90 4.61
C PHE A 245 -0.31 -3.29 4.75
N VAL A 246 -0.92 -3.82 3.69
CA VAL A 246 -1.24 -5.25 3.60
C VAL A 246 -0.33 -5.86 2.55
N HIS A 247 0.37 -6.94 2.88
CA HIS A 247 1.10 -7.74 1.90
C HIS A 247 0.42 -9.10 1.70
N MET A 248 -0.21 -9.29 0.54
CA MET A 248 -0.75 -10.57 0.11
C MET A 248 0.35 -11.41 -0.55
N ILE A 249 0.72 -12.52 0.10
CA ILE A 249 1.77 -13.44 -0.36
C ILE A 249 1.10 -14.72 -0.84
N ALA A 250 1.29 -15.05 -2.12
CA ALA A 250 0.58 -16.18 -2.73
C ALA A 250 1.31 -16.78 -3.95
N PRO A 251 1.40 -18.12 -4.06
CA PRO A 251 1.76 -18.80 -5.30
C PRO A 251 0.82 -18.49 -6.48
N TYR A 252 1.25 -18.84 -7.68
CA TYR A 252 0.43 -18.67 -8.89
C TYR A 252 -0.90 -19.43 -8.80
N GLY A 253 -1.99 -18.81 -9.25
CA GLY A 253 -3.32 -19.42 -9.29
C GLY A 253 -4.14 -19.32 -8.00
N LYS A 254 -3.58 -18.82 -6.89
CA LYS A 254 -4.24 -18.74 -5.58
C LYS A 254 -5.21 -17.55 -5.38
N GLY A 255 -5.62 -16.87 -6.46
CA GLY A 255 -6.59 -15.77 -6.37
C GLY A 255 -6.06 -14.40 -5.93
N LYS A 256 -4.74 -14.25 -5.72
CA LYS A 256 -4.06 -13.00 -5.32
C LYS A 256 -4.58 -11.72 -6.03
N SER A 257 -4.54 -11.69 -7.36
CA SER A 257 -5.00 -10.53 -8.14
C SER A 257 -6.52 -10.30 -8.01
N ARG A 258 -7.30 -11.38 -7.85
CA ARG A 258 -8.76 -11.29 -7.59
C ARG A 258 -9.02 -10.64 -6.24
N LEU A 259 -8.25 -10.97 -5.20
CA LEU A 259 -8.38 -10.34 -3.87
C LEU A 259 -8.15 -8.82 -3.95
N LEU A 260 -7.06 -8.38 -4.59
CA LEU A 260 -6.82 -6.95 -4.84
C LEU A 260 -7.97 -6.27 -5.59
N THR A 261 -8.51 -6.90 -6.64
CA THR A 261 -9.64 -6.34 -7.39
C THR A 261 -10.91 -6.27 -6.53
N VAL A 262 -11.23 -7.32 -5.77
CA VAL A 262 -12.41 -7.37 -4.87
C VAL A 262 -12.34 -6.25 -3.83
N LEU A 263 -11.19 -6.11 -3.15
CA LEU A 263 -10.98 -5.06 -2.16
C LEU A 263 -10.98 -3.65 -2.81
N CYS A 264 -10.43 -3.50 -4.02
CA CYS A 264 -10.44 -2.22 -4.72
C CYS A 264 -11.85 -1.75 -5.11
N GLU A 265 -12.66 -2.62 -5.72
CA GLU A 265 -14.01 -2.25 -6.19
C GLU A 265 -14.96 -1.87 -5.06
N LEU A 266 -14.85 -2.51 -3.89
CA LEU A 266 -15.70 -2.22 -2.72
C LEU A 266 -15.23 -0.98 -1.92
N THR A 267 -13.99 -0.52 -2.11
CA THR A 267 -13.39 0.54 -1.28
C THR A 267 -13.56 1.92 -1.91
N PRO A 268 -14.17 2.91 -1.23
CA PRO A 268 -14.22 4.29 -1.67
C PRO A 268 -12.83 4.86 -1.97
N TYR A 269 -12.67 5.48 -3.13
CA TYR A 269 -11.39 6.02 -3.62
C TYR A 269 -10.27 4.97 -3.76
N GLY A 270 -10.64 3.70 -3.92
CA GLY A 270 -9.73 2.63 -4.32
C GLY A 270 -9.12 2.92 -5.69
N PHE A 271 -7.83 2.65 -5.84
CA PHE A 271 -7.09 2.80 -7.11
C PHE A 271 -6.20 1.58 -7.34
N TYR A 272 -6.43 0.88 -8.46
CA TYR A 272 -5.69 -0.32 -8.83
C TYR A 272 -4.53 0.00 -9.78
N ALA A 273 -3.33 -0.46 -9.45
CA ALA A 273 -2.13 -0.34 -10.26
C ALA A 273 -1.43 -1.71 -10.46
N ILE A 274 -0.79 -1.89 -11.61
CA ILE A 274 0.04 -3.09 -11.91
C ILE A 274 1.53 -2.83 -11.62
N ASP A 275 1.95 -1.59 -11.77
CA ASP A 275 3.27 -1.08 -11.40
C ASP A 275 3.06 0.38 -10.99
N ILE A 276 3.83 0.85 -10.02
CA ILE A 276 3.72 2.21 -9.52
C ILE A 276 5.07 2.90 -9.53
N LYS A 277 5.17 3.98 -10.31
CA LYS A 277 6.34 4.85 -10.35
C LYS A 277 6.15 6.07 -9.46
N SER A 278 7.28 6.62 -9.00
CA SER A 278 7.36 7.77 -8.11
C SER A 278 6.49 8.96 -8.54
N ALA A 279 6.64 9.46 -9.77
CA ALA A 279 5.91 10.64 -10.22
C ALA A 279 4.38 10.44 -10.36
N PRO A 280 3.86 9.33 -10.90
CA PRO A 280 2.44 8.98 -10.81
C PRO A 280 1.90 8.89 -9.37
N LEU A 281 2.62 8.21 -8.45
CA LEU A 281 2.20 8.06 -7.05
C LEU A 281 2.01 9.42 -6.35
N LYS A 282 2.96 10.35 -6.54
CA LYS A 282 2.88 11.73 -6.02
C LYS A 282 1.59 12.42 -6.45
N ARG A 283 1.30 12.42 -7.76
CA ARG A 283 0.13 13.11 -8.33
C ARG A 283 -1.20 12.47 -7.95
N VAL A 284 -1.29 11.15 -7.98
CA VAL A 284 -2.54 10.41 -7.67
C VAL A 284 -2.88 10.54 -6.17
N SER A 285 -1.87 10.48 -5.29
CA SER A 285 -2.08 10.66 -3.86
C SER A 285 -2.52 12.09 -3.52
N GLU A 286 -1.86 13.10 -4.08
CA GLU A 286 -2.15 14.52 -3.79
C GLU A 286 -3.52 14.97 -4.33
N LEU A 287 -3.98 14.43 -5.46
CA LEU A 287 -5.26 14.80 -6.08
C LEU A 287 -6.45 14.07 -5.45
N TYR A 288 -6.36 12.73 -5.33
CA TYR A 288 -7.49 11.86 -4.97
C TYR A 288 -7.43 11.30 -3.53
N LYS A 289 -6.27 11.39 -2.86
CA LYS A 289 -5.95 10.72 -1.59
C LYS A 289 -6.24 9.20 -1.62
N VAL A 290 -5.90 8.52 -2.72
CA VAL A 290 -6.34 7.13 -2.98
C VAL A 290 -5.97 6.12 -1.89
N ILE A 291 -6.82 5.11 -1.74
CA ILE A 291 -6.44 3.83 -1.12
C ILE A 291 -5.85 2.97 -2.24
N LEU A 292 -4.59 2.60 -2.11
CA LEU A 292 -3.80 2.06 -3.21
C LEU A 292 -3.77 0.53 -3.21
N PHE A 293 -4.04 -0.10 -4.35
CA PHE A 293 -4.00 -1.54 -4.57
C PHE A 293 -2.98 -1.85 -5.67
N VAL A 294 -1.92 -2.62 -5.39
CA VAL A 294 -0.83 -2.89 -6.35
C VAL A 294 -0.57 -4.38 -6.52
N ASP A 295 -0.76 -4.90 -7.74
CA ASP A 295 -0.42 -6.28 -8.10
C ASP A 295 1.02 -6.36 -8.64
N GLU A 296 1.96 -6.64 -7.74
CA GLU A 296 3.37 -6.47 -8.03
C GLU A 296 3.95 -7.58 -8.93
N LYS A 297 4.71 -7.14 -9.96
CA LYS A 297 5.26 -7.98 -11.02
C LYS A 297 6.80 -7.89 -11.16
N GLY A 298 7.50 -7.21 -10.26
CA GLY A 298 8.94 -6.95 -10.39
C GLY A 298 9.67 -6.69 -9.08
N GLN A 299 10.94 -6.31 -9.18
CA GLN A 299 11.68 -5.70 -8.07
C GLN A 299 11.46 -4.19 -8.12
N MET A 300 11.10 -3.58 -6.98
CA MET A 300 11.07 -2.14 -6.83
C MET A 300 12.47 -1.54 -7.05
N ASP A 301 12.52 -0.36 -7.68
CA ASP A 301 13.71 0.50 -7.63
C ASP A 301 13.79 1.23 -6.27
N GLN A 302 14.99 1.73 -5.93
CA GLN A 302 15.23 2.37 -4.63
C GLN A 302 14.38 3.62 -4.40
N GLU A 303 14.03 4.37 -5.45
CA GLU A 303 13.17 5.55 -5.33
C GLU A 303 11.73 5.13 -4.98
N THR A 304 11.23 4.08 -5.61
CA THR A 304 9.90 3.51 -5.36
C THR A 304 9.82 2.90 -3.95
N SER A 305 10.84 2.14 -3.51
CA SER A 305 10.90 1.63 -2.13
C SER A 305 10.97 2.77 -1.10
N ALA A 306 11.74 3.83 -1.35
CA ALA A 306 11.79 5.01 -0.48
C ALA A 306 10.43 5.72 -0.40
N MET A 307 9.73 5.84 -1.52
CA MET A 307 8.38 6.42 -1.57
C MET A 307 7.33 5.57 -0.85
N ILE A 308 7.37 4.25 -0.99
CA ILE A 308 6.48 3.34 -0.25
C ILE A 308 6.78 3.46 1.25
N ASN A 309 8.05 3.44 1.65
CA ASN A 309 8.45 3.69 3.04
C ASN A 309 7.99 5.06 3.59
N ALA A 310 7.90 6.09 2.75
CA ALA A 310 7.34 7.40 3.11
C ALA A 310 5.81 7.40 3.18
N LYS A 311 5.10 6.62 2.36
CA LYS A 311 3.62 6.48 2.40
C LYS A 311 3.09 5.92 3.72
N TYR A 312 3.91 5.14 4.43
CA TYR A 312 3.58 4.61 5.75
C TYR A 312 3.42 5.71 6.82
N ASN A 313 4.25 6.76 6.75
CA ASN A 313 4.39 7.76 7.80
C ASN A 313 3.61 9.05 7.48
N ARG A 314 2.73 9.49 8.38
CA ARG A 314 1.89 10.68 8.14
C ARG A 314 2.68 11.96 7.93
N ASN A 315 3.78 12.11 8.65
CA ASN A 315 4.61 13.32 8.64
C ASN A 315 5.64 13.33 7.48
N SER A 316 5.64 12.33 6.60
CA SER A 316 6.54 12.29 5.45
C SER A 316 5.99 13.12 4.29
N ILE A 317 6.83 14.04 3.81
CA ILE A 317 6.59 14.85 2.61
C ILE A 317 7.66 14.47 1.59
N VAL A 318 7.27 14.16 0.36
CA VAL A 318 8.23 13.89 -0.72
C VAL A 318 8.44 15.16 -1.54
N LEU A 319 9.68 15.63 -1.58
CA LEU A 319 10.07 16.88 -2.24
C LEU A 319 10.47 16.62 -3.70
N ASN A 320 10.03 17.50 -4.61
CA ASN A 320 10.51 17.63 -5.98
C ASN A 320 11.02 19.05 -6.23
N ALA A 321 11.99 19.21 -7.12
CA ALA A 321 12.30 20.51 -7.72
C ALA A 321 11.33 20.82 -8.88
N SER A 322 10.76 22.02 -8.89
CA SER A 322 9.99 22.57 -10.00
C SER A 322 10.92 23.25 -11.01
N THR A 323 10.83 22.84 -12.27
CA THR A 323 11.57 23.47 -13.38
C THR A 323 10.92 24.77 -13.87
N GLU A 324 9.69 25.07 -13.45
CA GLU A 324 8.92 26.23 -13.91
C GLU A 324 9.12 27.48 -13.04
N ILE A 325 9.56 27.32 -11.78
CA ILE A 325 9.71 28.41 -10.82
C ILE A 325 11.17 28.89 -10.79
N GLN A 326 11.55 29.76 -11.73
CA GLN A 326 12.86 30.41 -11.77
C GLN A 326 12.99 31.57 -10.75
N SER A 327 12.90 31.30 -9.44
CA SER A 327 13.19 32.30 -8.40
C SER A 327 13.48 31.75 -6.97
N GLY A 328 14.51 30.91 -6.82
CA GLY A 328 15.08 30.61 -5.49
C GLY A 328 14.36 29.50 -4.70
N PHE A 329 14.28 29.65 -3.37
CA PHE A 329 13.76 28.62 -2.44
C PHE A 329 12.32 28.16 -2.72
N SER A 330 11.53 28.95 -3.46
CA SER A 330 10.15 28.62 -3.91
C SER A 330 10.09 27.57 -5.02
N SER A 331 11.23 27.06 -5.50
CA SER A 331 11.30 25.98 -6.50
C SER A 331 11.07 24.58 -5.94
N ILE A 332 10.73 24.40 -4.65
CA ILE A 332 10.50 23.08 -4.04
C ILE A 332 9.00 22.83 -3.88
N ILE A 333 8.51 21.73 -4.47
CA ILE A 333 7.13 21.24 -4.29
C ILE A 333 7.16 20.02 -3.37
N GLY A 334 6.40 20.07 -2.28
CA GLY A 334 6.16 18.93 -1.39
C GLY A 334 4.85 18.21 -1.73
N TYR A 335 4.89 16.88 -1.80
CA TYR A 335 3.71 16.02 -1.98
C TYR A 335 3.39 15.25 -0.71
N SER A 336 2.12 15.24 -0.28
CA SER A 336 1.66 14.32 0.74
C SER A 336 1.20 13.02 0.09
N ILE A 337 1.84 11.91 0.45
CA ILE A 337 1.56 10.58 -0.12
C ILE A 337 1.02 9.57 0.90
N TYR A 338 0.91 9.99 2.17
CA TYR A 338 0.47 9.16 3.29
C TYR A 338 -0.84 8.43 2.99
N GLY A 339 -0.96 7.20 3.49
CA GLY A 339 -2.24 6.49 3.58
C GLY A 339 -2.17 5.03 3.14
N PRO A 340 -3.32 4.32 3.15
CA PRO A 340 -3.40 2.88 3.01
C PRO A 340 -2.84 2.37 1.68
N MET A 341 -2.23 1.19 1.73
CA MET A 341 -1.63 0.53 0.59
C MET A 341 -1.67 -0.98 0.79
N LEU A 342 -2.25 -1.67 -0.20
CA LEU A 342 -2.28 -3.11 -0.28
C LEU A 342 -1.43 -3.56 -1.47
N LEU A 343 -0.43 -4.37 -1.18
CA LEU A 343 0.54 -4.91 -2.12
C LEU A 343 0.31 -6.40 -2.24
N ALA A 344 0.54 -6.96 -3.42
CA ALA A 344 0.48 -8.40 -3.58
C ALA A 344 1.70 -8.94 -4.32
N GLY A 345 2.49 -9.76 -3.63
CA GLY A 345 3.72 -10.39 -4.13
C GLY A 345 3.58 -11.89 -4.38
N ARG A 346 4.68 -12.52 -4.80
CA ARG A 346 4.82 -14.00 -4.80
C ARG A 346 5.71 -14.49 -3.65
N GLU A 347 6.60 -13.61 -3.21
CA GLU A 347 7.60 -13.80 -2.17
C GLU A 347 7.52 -12.56 -1.26
N PRO A 348 7.97 -12.64 0.01
CA PRO A 348 8.18 -11.47 0.85
C PRO A 348 9.06 -10.41 0.16
N PHE A 349 8.90 -9.14 0.52
CA PHE A 349 9.81 -8.10 0.03
C PHE A 349 11.24 -8.37 0.50
N LYS A 350 12.20 -7.95 -0.34
CA LYS A 350 13.62 -7.91 0.03
C LYS A 350 13.97 -6.72 0.93
N ASP A 351 13.04 -5.80 1.14
CA ASP A 351 13.17 -4.67 2.05
C ASP A 351 12.47 -5.02 3.37
N ASP A 352 13.26 -5.43 4.36
CA ASP A 352 12.81 -5.75 5.73
C ASP A 352 12.01 -4.57 6.36
N ALA A 353 12.26 -3.33 5.92
CA ALA A 353 11.57 -2.15 6.42
C ALA A 353 10.15 -2.00 5.84
N ILE A 354 9.85 -2.61 4.68
CA ILE A 354 8.48 -2.67 4.13
C ILE A 354 7.74 -3.88 4.72
N GLU A 355 8.41 -5.02 4.87
CA GLU A 355 7.81 -6.20 5.54
C GLU A 355 7.41 -5.89 6.99
N SER A 356 8.28 -5.26 7.79
CA SER A 356 7.97 -4.88 9.18
C SER A 356 6.84 -3.84 9.31
N LYS A 357 6.41 -3.22 8.21
CA LYS A 357 5.27 -2.27 8.15
C LYS A 357 4.01 -2.89 7.56
N SER A 358 4.07 -4.16 7.17
CA SER A 358 2.99 -4.86 6.48
C SER A 358 2.26 -5.85 7.39
N LEU A 359 0.96 -5.99 7.16
CA LEU A 359 0.09 -7.08 7.61
C LEU A 359 0.19 -8.19 6.57
N GLN A 360 0.77 -9.33 6.92
CA GLN A 360 0.95 -10.44 5.97
C GLN A 360 -0.31 -11.30 5.86
N ILE A 361 -0.87 -11.40 4.65
CA ILE A 361 -1.96 -12.31 4.30
C ILE A 361 -1.37 -13.41 3.42
N ASN A 362 -1.08 -14.57 4.01
CA ASN A 362 -0.55 -15.72 3.29
C ASN A 362 -1.71 -16.54 2.70
N MET A 363 -1.73 -16.72 1.38
CA MET A 363 -2.74 -17.48 0.65
C MET A 363 -2.24 -18.83 0.11
N ASP A 364 -1.14 -19.37 0.65
CA ASP A 364 -0.63 -20.70 0.28
C ASP A 364 -1.34 -21.84 1.03
N TYR A 365 -2.61 -22.05 0.68
CA TYR A 365 -3.42 -23.19 1.13
C TYR A 365 -4.25 -23.77 -0.02
N PRO A 366 -4.78 -25.01 0.10
CA PRO A 366 -5.69 -25.56 -0.89
C PRO A 366 -6.96 -24.71 -1.00
N LEU A 367 -7.42 -24.45 -2.23
CA LEU A 367 -8.70 -23.81 -2.49
C LEU A 367 -9.77 -24.89 -2.62
N ASN A 368 -10.76 -24.89 -1.75
CA ASN A 368 -11.74 -25.97 -1.61
C ASN A 368 -13.19 -25.50 -1.86
N ARG A 369 -13.44 -24.19 -1.98
CA ARG A 369 -14.79 -23.64 -2.14
C ARG A 369 -15.26 -23.68 -3.59
N GLU A 370 -16.35 -24.42 -3.83
CA GLU A 370 -16.98 -24.53 -5.14
C GLU A 370 -18.03 -23.43 -5.42
N ASP A 371 -18.51 -22.76 -4.38
CA ASP A 371 -19.55 -21.73 -4.47
C ASP A 371 -19.05 -20.38 -5.04
N ILE A 372 -17.73 -20.17 -5.06
CA ILE A 372 -17.10 -18.92 -5.52
C ILE A 372 -17.12 -18.82 -7.05
N PRO A 373 -17.60 -17.70 -7.64
CA PRO A 373 -17.60 -17.48 -9.08
C PRO A 373 -16.18 -17.46 -9.70
N ARG A 374 -15.81 -18.58 -10.35
CA ARG A 374 -14.54 -18.71 -11.11
C ARG A 374 -14.36 -17.60 -12.15
N LYS A 375 -15.45 -17.11 -12.76
CA LYS A 375 -15.48 -15.96 -13.67
C LYS A 375 -16.60 -15.01 -13.25
N ILE A 376 -16.25 -13.75 -12.96
CA ILE A 376 -17.22 -12.66 -12.75
C ILE A 376 -17.52 -12.07 -14.15
N LYS A 377 -18.69 -12.39 -14.73
CA LYS A 377 -19.13 -11.95 -16.07
C LYS A 377 -20.66 -11.88 -16.17
N GLY A 378 -21.18 -11.05 -17.08
CA GLY A 378 -22.62 -10.86 -17.29
C GLY A 378 -23.33 -10.48 -15.99
N LYS A 379 -24.50 -11.08 -15.72
CA LYS A 379 -25.28 -10.82 -14.49
C LYS A 379 -24.49 -10.90 -13.17
N VAL A 380 -23.44 -11.74 -13.10
CA VAL A 380 -22.57 -11.84 -11.92
C VAL A 380 -21.66 -10.62 -11.80
N TYR A 381 -21.18 -10.07 -12.93
CA TYR A 381 -20.45 -8.80 -12.97
C TYR A 381 -21.35 -7.62 -12.65
N ASP A 382 -22.56 -7.58 -13.22
CA ASP A 382 -23.52 -6.50 -12.97
C ASP A 382 -23.86 -6.43 -11.46
N GLY A 383 -24.15 -7.58 -10.84
CA GLY A 383 -24.39 -7.68 -9.40
C GLY A 383 -23.15 -7.37 -8.53
N TYR A 384 -21.97 -7.79 -8.97
CA TYR A 384 -20.69 -7.48 -8.30
C TYR A 384 -20.43 -5.96 -8.27
N ILE A 385 -20.53 -5.28 -9.42
CA ILE A 385 -20.33 -3.83 -9.52
C ILE A 385 -21.42 -3.05 -8.77
N ALA A 386 -22.69 -3.48 -8.89
CA ALA A 386 -23.79 -2.84 -8.17
C ALA A 386 -23.61 -2.93 -6.65
N LYS A 387 -23.31 -4.12 -6.11
CA LYS A 387 -23.09 -4.30 -4.67
C LYS A 387 -21.80 -3.61 -4.19
N ALA A 388 -20.75 -3.59 -5.00
CA ALA A 388 -19.54 -2.82 -4.70
C ALA A 388 -19.84 -1.31 -4.60
N ARG A 389 -20.65 -0.75 -5.51
CA ARG A 389 -21.06 0.67 -5.45
C ARG A 389 -21.94 0.97 -4.23
N GLU A 390 -22.88 0.07 -3.89
CA GLU A 390 -23.70 0.16 -2.67
C GLU A 390 -22.83 0.18 -1.40
N LEU A 391 -21.86 -0.73 -1.30
CA LEU A 391 -20.90 -0.76 -0.19
C LEU A 391 -20.05 0.50 -0.11
N ARG A 392 -19.59 1.04 -1.25
CA ARG A 392 -18.89 2.33 -1.28
C ARG A 392 -19.77 3.47 -0.75
N SER A 393 -21.07 3.48 -1.09
CA SER A 393 -22.05 4.45 -0.58
C SER A 393 -22.28 4.32 0.94
N LYS A 394 -22.36 3.10 1.47
CA LYS A 394 -22.46 2.85 2.92
C LYS A 394 -21.18 3.20 3.67
N LEU A 395 -20.02 2.89 3.11
CA LEU A 395 -18.71 3.30 3.65
C LEU A 395 -18.53 4.83 3.64
N LEU A 396 -19.10 5.54 2.66
CA LEU A 396 -19.17 7.01 2.72
C LEU A 396 -20.06 7.50 3.87
N GLN A 397 -21.19 6.85 4.15
CA GLN A 397 -22.02 7.17 5.33
C GLN A 397 -21.29 6.87 6.65
N PHE A 398 -20.58 5.73 6.73
CA PHE A 398 -19.73 5.39 7.86
C PHE A 398 -18.65 6.47 8.11
N ARG A 399 -18.04 6.98 7.03
CA ARG A 399 -17.13 8.12 7.11
C ARG A 399 -17.80 9.33 7.74
N ILE A 400 -18.98 9.75 7.26
CA ILE A 400 -19.71 10.91 7.81
C ILE A 400 -19.97 10.74 9.32
N ASN A 401 -20.40 9.53 9.73
CA ASN A 401 -20.78 9.23 11.10
C ASN A 401 -19.60 9.30 12.07
N TRP A 402 -18.40 8.86 11.64
CA TRP A 402 -17.23 8.62 12.49
C TRP A 402 -16.04 9.56 12.30
N HIS A 403 -15.95 10.31 11.20
CA HIS A 403 -14.79 11.16 10.87
C HIS A 403 -14.29 12.04 12.04
N ASP A 404 -15.22 12.70 12.73
CA ASP A 404 -14.91 13.68 13.78
C ASP A 404 -14.85 13.03 15.17
N LYS A 405 -15.31 11.78 15.29
CA LYS A 405 -15.49 11.04 16.55
C LYS A 405 -14.44 9.95 16.77
N ILE A 406 -13.90 9.35 15.71
CA ILE A 406 -13.02 8.17 15.77
C ILE A 406 -11.80 8.39 16.70
N ASN A 407 -11.23 9.58 16.69
CA ASN A 407 -10.08 9.94 17.53
C ASN A 407 -10.40 10.19 19.02
N ASN A 408 -11.68 10.16 19.39
CA ASN A 408 -12.15 10.35 20.76
C ASN A 408 -12.58 9.01 21.40
N VAL A 409 -12.63 7.93 20.62
CA VAL A 409 -12.89 6.57 21.11
C VAL A 409 -11.82 6.21 22.14
N GLN A 410 -12.26 5.75 23.32
CA GLN A 410 -11.34 5.37 24.39
C GLN A 410 -11.06 3.87 24.34
N PRO A 411 -9.79 3.43 24.41
CA PRO A 411 -9.47 2.01 24.43
C PRO A 411 -9.93 1.36 25.73
N SER A 412 -10.52 0.17 25.64
CA SER A 412 -10.92 -0.59 26.84
C SER A 412 -9.75 -1.45 27.38
N GLU A 413 -10.01 -2.23 28.43
CA GLU A 413 -9.07 -3.27 28.88
C GLU A 413 -9.21 -4.59 28.12
N PHE A 414 -9.96 -4.63 27.01
CA PHE A 414 -10.19 -5.84 26.23
C PHE A 414 -8.89 -6.42 25.67
N LEU A 415 -8.12 -5.65 24.90
CA LEU A 415 -6.89 -6.13 24.25
C LEU A 415 -5.75 -6.35 25.23
N LYS A 416 -5.55 -5.46 26.22
CA LYS A 416 -4.45 -5.52 27.20
C LYS A 416 -4.29 -6.88 27.90
N LYS A 417 -5.38 -7.64 28.05
CA LYS A 417 -5.38 -8.98 28.66
C LYS A 417 -4.64 -10.04 27.82
N TYR A 418 -4.37 -9.76 26.55
CA TYR A 418 -3.64 -10.63 25.62
C TYR A 418 -2.22 -10.15 25.32
N GLU A 419 -1.84 -8.93 25.72
CA GLU A 419 -0.55 -8.28 25.40
C GLU A 419 0.67 -9.13 25.80
N ASP A 420 0.63 -9.76 26.97
CA ASP A 420 1.71 -10.62 27.47
C ASP A 420 1.59 -12.10 27.06
N LYS A 421 0.50 -12.48 26.37
CA LYS A 421 0.21 -13.87 25.94
C LYS A 421 0.39 -14.09 24.44
N THR A 422 0.28 -13.04 23.64
CA THR A 422 0.40 -13.12 22.19
C THR A 422 1.78 -12.73 21.70
N GLU A 423 2.06 -12.97 20.42
CA GLU A 423 3.26 -12.43 19.78
C GLU A 423 3.16 -10.89 19.71
N PRO A 424 4.19 -10.12 20.09
CA PRO A 424 4.15 -8.65 20.02
C PRO A 424 3.69 -8.14 18.65
N ARG A 425 4.10 -8.81 17.56
CA ARG A 425 3.66 -8.43 16.22
C ARG A 425 2.15 -8.64 16.01
N LEU A 426 1.59 -9.78 16.42
CA LEU A 426 0.15 -9.99 16.32
C LEU A 426 -0.62 -8.97 17.18
N PHE A 427 -0.09 -8.62 18.35
CA PHE A 427 -0.67 -7.56 19.19
C PHE A 427 -0.74 -6.22 18.45
N GLU A 428 0.39 -5.74 17.90
CA GLU A 428 0.45 -4.50 17.09
C GLU A 428 -0.60 -4.49 15.98
N VAL A 429 -0.79 -5.62 15.28
CA VAL A 429 -1.78 -5.75 14.19
C VAL A 429 -3.22 -5.62 14.69
N ILE A 430 -3.58 -6.25 15.81
CA ILE A 430 -4.94 -6.20 16.34
C ILE A 430 -5.20 -4.87 17.06
N SER A 431 -4.22 -4.33 17.79
CA SER A 431 -4.27 -2.99 18.40
C SER A 431 -4.41 -1.87 17.38
N PHE A 432 -3.90 -2.03 16.15
CA PHE A 432 -4.19 -1.08 15.07
C PHE A 432 -5.71 -0.98 14.76
N PHE A 433 -6.52 -1.96 15.14
CA PHE A 433 -7.99 -1.91 14.99
C PHE A 433 -8.73 -1.64 16.31
N GLU A 434 -8.05 -1.26 17.39
CA GLU A 434 -8.67 -1.07 18.72
C GLU A 434 -9.88 -0.12 18.68
N ASP A 435 -9.75 1.04 18.04
CA ASP A 435 -10.86 1.99 17.85
C ASP A 435 -12.05 1.39 17.07
N LEU A 436 -11.84 0.49 16.09
CA LEU A 436 -12.96 -0.23 15.45
C LEU A 436 -13.55 -1.33 16.34
N ILE A 437 -12.72 -2.00 17.15
CA ILE A 437 -13.15 -3.06 18.07
C ILE A 437 -13.99 -2.47 19.22
N GLU A 438 -13.76 -1.21 19.61
CA GLU A 438 -14.57 -0.51 20.60
C GLU A 438 -15.90 0.03 20.06
N ILE A 439 -15.97 0.49 18.80
CA ILE A 439 -17.25 0.93 18.19
C ILE A 439 -18.09 -0.24 17.67
N ILE A 440 -17.50 -1.41 17.44
CA ILE A 440 -18.16 -2.65 17.03
C ILE A 440 -17.96 -3.73 18.10
N PRO A 441 -18.50 -3.58 19.33
CA PRO A 441 -18.25 -4.52 20.43
C PRO A 441 -18.68 -5.96 20.12
N GLU A 442 -19.62 -6.16 19.20
CA GLU A 442 -20.08 -7.47 18.72
C GLU A 442 -18.96 -8.28 18.03
N ILE A 443 -17.88 -7.64 17.57
CA ILE A 443 -16.73 -8.33 16.97
C ILE A 443 -15.77 -8.92 18.01
N LYS A 444 -15.85 -8.48 19.29
CA LYS A 444 -14.91 -8.90 20.35
C LYS A 444 -14.83 -10.43 20.53
N PRO A 445 -15.93 -11.22 20.45
CA PRO A 445 -15.86 -12.68 20.48
C PRO A 445 -15.08 -13.28 19.30
N GLU A 446 -15.20 -12.71 18.10
CA GLU A 446 -14.46 -13.18 16.92
C GLU A 446 -12.97 -12.84 17.05
N ILE A 447 -12.63 -11.63 17.51
CA ILE A 447 -11.25 -11.21 17.78
C ILE A 447 -10.61 -12.06 18.89
N THR A 448 -11.33 -12.33 19.99
CA THR A 448 -10.86 -13.25 21.03
C THR A 448 -10.54 -14.61 20.43
N LYS A 449 -11.43 -15.18 19.60
CA LYS A 449 -11.16 -16.48 18.98
C LYS A 449 -9.91 -16.46 18.09
N VAL A 450 -9.72 -15.42 17.27
CA VAL A 450 -8.51 -15.27 16.42
C VAL A 450 -7.24 -15.20 17.28
N LEU A 451 -7.29 -14.45 18.40
CA LEU A 451 -6.17 -14.36 19.35
C LEU A 451 -5.91 -15.72 20.04
N GLU A 452 -6.94 -16.39 20.55
CA GLU A 452 -6.83 -17.69 21.20
C GLU A 452 -6.28 -18.76 20.25
N ASP A 453 -6.86 -18.90 19.06
CA ASP A 453 -6.42 -19.85 18.04
C ASP A 453 -4.95 -19.59 17.67
N GLN A 454 -4.53 -18.33 17.51
CA GLN A 454 -3.13 -18.02 17.18
C GLN A 454 -2.15 -18.21 18.34
N ILE A 455 -2.55 -17.89 19.58
CA ILE A 455 -1.75 -18.15 20.79
C ILE A 455 -1.50 -19.65 20.94
N ILE A 456 -2.55 -20.48 20.79
CA ILE A 456 -2.42 -21.95 20.87
C ILE A 456 -1.56 -22.50 19.71
N ARG A 457 -1.79 -22.07 18.47
CA ARG A 457 -0.95 -22.45 17.31
C ARG A 457 0.53 -22.13 17.55
N ASN A 458 0.84 -20.98 18.16
CA ASN A 458 2.22 -20.59 18.49
C ASN A 458 2.86 -21.52 19.53
N VAL A 459 2.10 -21.97 20.54
CA VAL A 459 2.56 -22.96 21.54
C VAL A 459 2.79 -24.33 20.90
N GLU A 460 1.86 -24.81 20.07
CA GLU A 460 1.98 -26.08 19.35
C GLU A 460 3.21 -26.11 18.42
N VAL A 461 3.47 -25.02 17.69
CA VAL A 461 4.68 -24.86 16.87
C VAL A 461 5.95 -24.84 17.75
N ALA A 462 5.90 -24.18 18.91
CA ALA A 462 7.02 -24.14 19.85
C ALA A 462 7.33 -25.52 20.47
N MET A 463 6.30 -26.34 20.76
CA MET A 463 6.44 -27.73 21.21
C MET A 463 7.20 -28.59 20.19
N GLY A 464 6.88 -28.46 18.89
CA GLY A 464 7.54 -29.20 17.81
C GLY A 464 9.03 -28.88 17.64
N THR A 465 9.56 -27.85 18.31
CA THR A 465 10.99 -27.54 18.29
C THR A 465 11.81 -28.46 19.19
N PRO A 466 13.14 -28.59 18.98
CA PRO A 466 14.03 -29.32 19.91
C PRO A 466 13.99 -28.79 21.35
N ASN A 467 13.64 -27.51 21.54
CA ASN A 467 13.45 -26.90 22.85
C ASN A 467 12.12 -27.34 23.48
N GLY A 468 11.05 -27.38 22.68
CA GLY A 468 9.72 -27.81 23.10
C GLY A 468 9.68 -29.26 23.53
N ILE A 469 10.17 -30.20 22.71
CA ILE A 469 10.21 -31.64 23.03
C ILE A 469 10.88 -31.90 24.40
N ILE A 470 11.98 -31.18 24.69
CA ILE A 470 12.71 -31.32 25.96
C ILE A 470 11.96 -30.64 27.12
N ALA A 471 11.31 -29.50 26.88
CA ALA A 471 10.48 -28.82 27.87
C ALA A 471 9.25 -29.67 28.23
N GLU A 472 8.51 -30.17 27.24
CA GLU A 472 7.37 -31.08 27.39
C GLU A 472 7.74 -32.33 28.19
N THR A 473 8.83 -33.02 27.81
CA THR A 473 9.32 -34.21 28.55
C THR A 473 9.64 -33.87 30.01
N LEU A 474 10.26 -32.71 30.26
CA LEU A 474 10.56 -32.24 31.61
C LEU A 474 9.28 -31.93 32.39
N LEU A 475 8.31 -31.24 31.79
CA LEU A 475 7.02 -30.90 32.41
C LEU A 475 6.24 -32.17 32.78
N ASN A 476 6.16 -33.14 31.87
CA ASN A 476 5.49 -34.42 32.10
C ASN A 476 6.11 -35.21 33.27
N LYS A 477 7.44 -35.21 33.44
CA LYS A 477 8.11 -35.81 34.61
C LYS A 477 7.98 -34.99 35.90
N ILE A 478 7.79 -33.67 35.81
CA ILE A 478 7.46 -32.84 36.98
C ILE A 478 6.05 -33.17 37.47
N ASP A 479 5.06 -33.17 36.56
CA ASP A 479 3.64 -33.33 36.90
C ASP A 479 3.27 -34.78 37.29
N SER A 480 3.95 -35.79 36.75
CA SER A 480 3.76 -37.21 37.12
C SER A 480 4.46 -37.63 38.42
N GLY A 481 5.47 -36.88 38.89
CA GLY A 481 6.33 -37.28 40.01
C GLY A 481 7.40 -38.32 39.64
N GLU A 482 7.49 -38.75 38.38
CA GLU A 482 8.39 -39.81 37.94
C GLU A 482 9.87 -39.38 37.92
N ASP A 483 10.77 -40.33 38.21
CA ASP A 483 12.22 -40.16 38.21
C ASP A 483 12.77 -38.99 39.05
N GLN A 484 11.99 -38.51 40.03
CA GLN A 484 12.40 -37.45 40.94
C GLN A 484 13.27 -37.99 42.07
N CYS A 485 14.26 -37.19 42.49
CA CYS A 485 15.09 -37.47 43.65
C CYS A 485 15.40 -36.18 44.44
N GLU A 486 15.52 -36.32 45.76
CA GLU A 486 16.05 -35.28 46.62
C GLU A 486 17.58 -35.36 46.67
N TYR A 487 18.25 -34.21 46.65
CA TYR A 487 19.70 -34.12 46.76
C TYR A 487 20.16 -32.82 47.42
N THR A 488 21.34 -32.86 48.03
CA THR A 488 21.96 -31.69 48.64
C THR A 488 23.19 -31.27 47.85
N ILE A 489 23.27 -29.99 47.46
CA ILE A 489 24.46 -29.37 46.88
C ILE A 489 24.71 -28.00 47.52
N ASN A 490 25.96 -27.69 47.84
CA ASN A 490 26.36 -26.46 48.53
C ASN A 490 25.55 -26.17 49.82
N GLY A 491 25.21 -27.22 50.57
CA GLY A 491 24.45 -27.12 51.82
C GLY A 491 22.95 -26.84 51.67
N LYS A 492 22.40 -26.82 50.44
CA LYS A 492 20.96 -26.66 50.19
C LYS A 492 20.36 -27.93 49.59
N ALA A 493 19.20 -28.33 50.11
CA ALA A 493 18.39 -29.39 49.56
C ALA A 493 17.63 -28.90 48.31
N HIS A 494 17.50 -29.78 47.32
CA HIS A 494 16.80 -29.54 46.06
C HIS A 494 16.16 -30.85 45.57
N THR A 495 15.07 -30.72 44.81
CA THR A 495 14.47 -31.83 44.06
C THR A 495 14.93 -31.76 42.60
N GLY A 496 15.19 -32.91 41.98
CA GLY A 496 15.61 -32.98 40.59
C GLY A 496 15.26 -34.30 39.93
N ILE A 497 15.07 -34.27 38.62
CA ILE A 497 14.76 -35.43 37.79
C ILE A 497 16.06 -36.03 37.27
N TYR A 498 16.15 -37.36 37.22
CA TYR A 498 17.31 -38.04 36.63
C TYR A 498 17.50 -37.65 35.16
N LEU A 499 18.66 -37.08 34.81
CA LEU A 499 18.94 -36.65 33.43
C LEU A 499 18.96 -37.84 32.45
N THR A 500 19.17 -39.06 32.95
CA THR A 500 19.11 -40.29 32.15
C THR A 500 17.71 -40.64 31.67
N SER A 501 16.66 -40.45 32.47
CA SER A 501 15.30 -40.77 32.03
C SER A 501 14.77 -39.76 31.02
N ILE A 502 15.11 -38.47 31.19
CA ILE A 502 14.87 -37.45 30.15
C ILE A 502 15.54 -37.85 28.84
N TYR A 503 16.73 -38.47 28.88
CA TYR A 503 17.41 -38.96 27.66
C TYR A 503 16.74 -40.21 27.06
N GLU A 504 16.13 -41.06 27.88
CA GLU A 504 15.41 -42.25 27.41
C GLU A 504 14.17 -41.84 26.60
N ASP A 505 13.45 -40.81 27.05
CA ASP A 505 12.19 -40.37 26.42
C ASP A 505 12.38 -39.48 25.17
N ILE A 506 13.37 -38.58 25.14
CA ILE A 506 13.57 -37.65 23.99
C ILE A 506 14.26 -38.28 22.76
N GLY A 507 14.65 -39.55 22.82
CA GLY A 507 15.29 -40.27 21.71
C GLY A 507 16.77 -39.90 21.43
N GLU A 508 17.49 -40.82 20.77
CA GLU A 508 18.93 -40.76 20.49
C GLU A 508 19.40 -39.41 19.89
N ASN A 509 18.64 -38.87 18.94
CA ASN A 509 18.99 -37.66 18.18
C ASN A 509 19.16 -36.40 19.04
N TYR A 510 18.47 -36.34 20.19
CA TYR A 510 18.47 -35.15 21.05
C TYR A 510 19.39 -35.29 22.28
N LYS A 511 19.77 -36.51 22.68
CA LYS A 511 20.66 -36.79 23.83
C LYS A 511 21.94 -35.94 23.83
N GLN A 512 22.59 -35.77 22.67
CA GLN A 512 23.84 -34.99 22.55
C GLN A 512 23.65 -33.48 22.72
N ARG A 513 22.44 -32.95 22.47
CA ARG A 513 22.13 -31.51 22.53
C ARG A 513 21.37 -31.13 23.80
N ALA A 514 20.72 -32.08 24.45
CA ALA A 514 19.79 -31.84 25.55
C ALA A 514 20.37 -31.04 26.72
N GLY A 515 21.62 -31.31 27.13
CA GLY A 515 22.28 -30.49 28.16
C GLY A 515 22.48 -29.02 27.78
N ARG A 516 22.68 -28.71 26.48
CA ARG A 516 22.75 -27.32 25.98
C ARG A 516 21.36 -26.69 25.89
N ILE A 517 20.35 -27.47 25.50
CA ILE A 517 18.96 -27.02 25.38
C ILE A 517 18.39 -26.69 26.76
N LEU A 518 18.57 -27.58 27.76
CA LEU A 518 18.19 -27.32 29.14
C LEU A 518 18.85 -26.03 29.68
N ALA A 519 20.15 -25.84 29.44
CA ALA A 519 20.85 -24.61 29.81
C ALA A 519 20.31 -23.36 29.08
N GLY A 520 19.99 -23.46 27.79
CA GLY A 520 19.38 -22.39 26.99
C GLY A 520 17.95 -22.06 27.41
N LEU A 521 17.19 -23.04 27.88
CA LEU A 521 15.90 -22.86 28.56
C LEU A 521 16.05 -22.23 29.96
N GLY A 522 17.28 -22.07 30.48
CA GLY A 522 17.55 -21.53 31.82
C GLY A 522 17.45 -22.57 32.95
N ILE A 523 17.37 -23.86 32.62
CA ILE A 523 17.23 -24.96 33.57
C ILE A 523 18.61 -25.45 34.01
N LYS A 524 18.79 -25.61 35.33
CA LYS A 524 20.08 -25.98 35.92
C LYS A 524 20.23 -27.49 36.01
N THR A 525 21.36 -28.00 35.53
CA THR A 525 21.75 -29.41 35.71
C THR A 525 22.82 -29.52 36.80
N ASP A 526 22.56 -30.31 37.83
CA ASP A 526 23.51 -30.56 38.92
C ASP A 526 24.14 -31.95 38.82
N ARG A 527 25.26 -32.16 39.52
CA ARG A 527 25.95 -33.46 39.64
C ARG A 527 26.19 -33.89 41.09
N PRO A 528 25.12 -34.11 41.89
CA PRO A 528 25.24 -34.50 43.28
C PRO A 528 25.81 -35.91 43.45
N ARG A 529 26.32 -36.19 44.66
CA ARG A 529 26.54 -37.57 45.14
C ARG A 529 25.30 -37.99 45.93
N VAL A 530 24.55 -38.94 45.40
CA VAL A 530 23.35 -39.49 46.06
C VAL A 530 23.66 -40.89 46.57
N GLU A 531 23.09 -41.24 47.72
CA GLU A 531 23.14 -42.59 48.30
C GLU A 531 22.12 -43.47 47.59
N LEU A 532 22.60 -44.52 46.94
CA LEU A 532 21.78 -45.51 46.25
C LEU A 532 21.91 -46.85 46.97
N THR A 533 20.81 -47.59 47.05
CA THR A 533 20.75 -48.87 47.75
C THR A 533 20.57 -49.99 46.73
N ARG A 534 21.51 -50.94 46.67
CA ARG A 534 21.39 -52.14 45.82
C ARG A 534 21.03 -53.34 46.67
N LYS A 535 19.97 -54.05 46.28
CA LYS A 535 19.69 -55.41 46.76
C LYS A 535 20.44 -56.42 45.89
N THR A 536 21.25 -57.24 46.55
CA THR A 536 21.86 -58.46 46.03
C THR A 536 21.22 -59.63 46.76
N GLN A 537 21.31 -60.87 46.24
CA GLN A 537 20.50 -62.00 46.74
C GLN A 537 20.52 -62.22 48.26
N ASP A 538 21.63 -61.91 48.95
CA ASP A 538 21.75 -62.02 50.42
C ASP A 538 22.03 -60.69 51.17
N ARG A 539 22.21 -59.55 50.49
CA ARG A 539 22.59 -58.27 51.15
C ARG A 539 22.03 -57.02 50.48
N THR A 540 21.66 -56.04 51.31
CA THR A 540 21.30 -54.68 50.92
C THR A 540 22.50 -53.77 51.20
N GLU A 541 23.12 -53.22 50.15
CA GLU A 541 24.32 -52.37 50.26
C GLU A 541 24.05 -50.94 49.78
N THR A 542 24.42 -49.94 50.59
CA THR A 542 24.28 -48.52 50.27
C THR A 542 25.61 -47.95 49.78
N TYR A 543 25.62 -47.29 48.63
CA TYR A 543 26.81 -46.70 48.01
C TYR A 543 26.54 -45.30 47.44
N LYS A 544 27.56 -44.43 47.45
CA LYS A 544 27.44 -43.05 46.95
C LYS A 544 27.83 -42.96 45.48
N LYS A 545 26.87 -42.68 44.59
CA LYS A 545 27.11 -42.50 43.15
C LYS A 545 27.01 -41.01 42.77
N LYS A 546 27.91 -40.53 41.92
CA LYS A 546 27.68 -39.26 41.21
C LYS A 546 26.63 -39.50 40.11
N ILE A 547 25.53 -38.78 40.18
CA ILE A 547 24.46 -38.79 39.18
C ILE A 547 24.39 -37.42 38.49
N SER A 548 23.79 -37.33 37.31
CA SER A 548 23.42 -36.02 36.72
C SER A 548 21.91 -35.87 36.84
N VAL A 549 21.47 -34.72 37.36
CA VAL A 549 20.05 -34.42 37.58
C VAL A 549 19.70 -33.06 36.99
N VAL A 550 18.48 -32.94 36.50
CA VAL A 550 17.87 -31.66 36.13
C VAL A 550 17.16 -31.14 37.36
N ARG A 551 17.59 -29.98 37.88
CA ARG A 551 16.94 -29.35 39.04
C ARG A 551 15.54 -28.93 38.64
N ILE A 552 14.54 -29.28 39.44
CA ILE A 552 13.17 -28.78 39.24
C ILE A 552 13.21 -27.24 39.39
N PRO A 553 12.69 -26.47 38.41
CA PRO A 553 12.65 -25.01 38.47
C PRO A 553 11.73 -24.50 39.59
N ASP A 554 11.82 -23.21 39.91
CA ASP A 554 10.80 -22.55 40.75
C ASP A 554 9.49 -22.34 39.98
N ASP A 555 8.39 -22.08 40.70
CA ASP A 555 7.05 -21.92 40.12
C ASP A 555 7.01 -20.83 39.04
N LYS A 556 7.79 -19.75 39.21
CA LYS A 556 7.90 -18.68 38.21
C LYS A 556 8.44 -19.22 36.88
N LYS A 557 9.54 -19.99 36.94
CA LYS A 557 10.15 -20.57 35.75
C LYS A 557 9.37 -21.76 35.19
N LEU A 558 8.66 -22.50 36.05
CA LEU A 558 7.72 -23.54 35.63
C LEU A 558 6.56 -22.95 34.82
N ASN A 559 5.94 -21.88 35.32
CA ASN A 559 4.87 -21.15 34.62
C ASN A 559 5.37 -20.53 33.29
N GLU A 560 6.61 -20.03 33.23
CA GLU A 560 7.24 -19.56 31.98
C GLU A 560 7.37 -20.68 30.93
N LEU A 561 7.71 -21.90 31.36
CA LEU A 561 7.80 -23.07 30.47
C LEU A 561 6.41 -23.53 30.02
N LYS A 562 5.46 -23.68 30.95
CA LYS A 562 4.07 -24.09 30.62
C LYS A 562 3.43 -23.08 29.67
N SER A 563 3.61 -21.77 29.89
CA SER A 563 3.10 -20.73 28.98
C SER A 563 3.66 -20.79 27.54
N ARG A 564 4.78 -21.48 27.31
CA ARG A 564 5.43 -21.59 25.99
C ARG A 564 5.31 -22.97 25.33
N TYR A 565 5.08 -24.01 26.11
CA TYR A 565 5.19 -25.41 25.67
C TYR A 565 4.07 -26.33 26.18
N ASP A 566 3.05 -25.80 26.85
CA ASP A 566 1.88 -26.55 27.33
C ASP A 566 0.58 -25.89 26.82
N PRO A 567 -0.07 -26.45 25.77
CA PRO A 567 -1.30 -25.92 25.20
C PRO A 567 -2.49 -26.01 26.17
N GLU A 568 -2.54 -27.01 27.05
CA GLU A 568 -3.66 -27.18 27.98
C GLU A 568 -3.59 -26.17 29.12
N TYR A 569 -2.38 -25.89 29.61
CA TYR A 569 -2.14 -24.77 30.54
C TYR A 569 -2.51 -23.42 29.90
N MET A 570 -2.15 -23.19 28.63
CA MET A 570 -2.52 -21.96 27.93
C MET A 570 -4.02 -21.85 27.65
N LYS A 571 -4.70 -22.94 27.27
CA LYS A 571 -6.18 -22.99 27.18
C LYS A 571 -6.83 -22.65 28.52
N ALA A 572 -6.29 -23.14 29.64
CA ALA A 572 -6.80 -22.82 30.97
C ALA A 572 -6.62 -21.33 31.33
N ILE A 573 -5.51 -20.71 30.94
CA ILE A 573 -5.29 -19.25 31.10
C ILE A 573 -6.30 -18.47 30.25
N LEU A 574 -6.44 -18.79 28.97
CA LEU A 574 -7.35 -18.08 28.05
C LEU A 574 -8.82 -18.21 28.51
N ALA A 575 -9.24 -19.41 28.93
CA ALA A 575 -10.55 -19.63 29.54
C ALA A 575 -10.78 -18.85 30.86
N SER A 576 -9.72 -18.50 31.59
CA SER A 576 -9.81 -17.63 32.77
C SER A 576 -9.98 -16.15 32.39
N ILE A 577 -9.34 -15.71 31.30
CA ILE A 577 -9.50 -14.37 30.71
C ILE A 577 -10.93 -14.19 30.22
N LEU A 578 -11.47 -15.16 29.47
CA LEU A 578 -12.87 -15.17 29.02
C LEU A 578 -13.86 -15.06 30.19
N LYS A 579 -13.67 -15.86 31.25
CA LYS A 579 -14.53 -15.79 32.44
C LYS A 579 -14.46 -14.43 33.14
N ALA A 580 -13.28 -13.83 33.22
CA ALA A 580 -13.09 -12.50 33.78
C ALA A 580 -13.70 -11.40 32.90
N GLN A 581 -13.69 -11.56 31.57
CA GLN A 581 -14.39 -10.65 30.65
C GLN A 581 -15.91 -10.75 30.82
N GLN A 582 -16.47 -11.95 30.85
CA GLN A 582 -17.91 -12.15 31.05
C GLN A 582 -18.39 -11.58 32.40
N ALA A 583 -17.63 -11.78 33.48
CA ALA A 583 -17.96 -11.23 34.78
C ALA A 583 -18.03 -9.69 34.80
N ILE A 584 -17.20 -8.99 34.01
CA ILE A 584 -17.23 -7.53 33.88
C ILE A 584 -18.46 -7.07 33.10
N VAL A 585 -18.82 -7.76 32.01
CA VAL A 585 -20.05 -7.49 31.24
C VAL A 585 -21.27 -7.70 32.14
N ASP A 586 -21.34 -8.83 32.84
CA ASP A 586 -22.39 -9.17 33.78
C ASP A 586 -22.48 -8.18 34.98
N GLU A 587 -21.41 -7.44 35.31
CA GLU A 587 -21.42 -6.38 36.33
C GLU A 587 -21.87 -5.03 35.76
N HIS A 588 -21.50 -4.70 34.52
CA HIS A 588 -21.99 -3.52 33.83
C HIS A 588 -23.50 -3.61 33.57
N ASP A 589 -24.00 -4.74 33.05
CA ASP A 589 -25.42 -4.96 32.83
C ASP A 589 -26.23 -4.81 34.13
N LYS A 590 -25.69 -5.27 35.27
CA LYS A 590 -26.32 -5.10 36.60
C LYS A 590 -26.28 -3.65 37.12
N GLN A 591 -25.32 -2.84 36.67
CA GLN A 591 -25.28 -1.41 37.00
C GLN A 591 -26.27 -0.61 36.14
N ASP A 592 -26.37 -0.94 34.85
CA ASP A 592 -27.35 -0.33 33.94
C ASP A 592 -28.79 -0.75 34.27
N GLU A 593 -29.04 -1.99 34.72
CA GLU A 593 -30.34 -2.38 35.31
C GLU A 593 -30.65 -1.59 36.60
N GLN A 594 -29.65 -1.26 37.42
CA GLN A 594 -29.83 -0.45 38.63
C GLN A 594 -30.06 1.04 38.34
N LEU A 595 -29.48 1.57 37.25
CA LEU A 595 -29.75 2.91 36.74
C LEU A 595 -31.13 2.98 36.07
N GLY A 596 -31.49 1.99 35.25
CA GLY A 596 -32.79 1.86 34.60
C GLY A 596 -33.94 1.66 35.60
N THR A 597 -33.73 0.91 36.69
CA THR A 597 -34.73 0.78 37.78
C THR A 597 -34.81 2.01 38.68
N ARG A 598 -33.75 2.85 38.74
CA ARG A 598 -33.84 4.18 39.36
C ARG A 598 -34.63 5.17 38.49
N HIS A 599 -34.45 5.15 37.16
CA HIS A 599 -35.26 5.96 36.26
C HIS A 599 -36.74 5.55 36.28
N LYS A 600 -37.05 4.25 36.14
CA LYS A 600 -38.44 3.76 36.23
C LYS A 600 -39.14 4.10 37.56
N LYS A 601 -38.42 4.08 38.69
CA LYS A 601 -39.00 4.50 40.00
C LYS A 601 -39.26 6.00 40.15
N ASN A 602 -38.68 6.83 39.28
CA ASN A 602 -38.99 8.26 39.21
C ASN A 602 -40.13 8.51 38.20
N GLU A 603 -40.12 7.83 37.05
CA GLU A 603 -41.17 7.95 36.02
C GLU A 603 -42.52 7.39 36.51
N GLU A 604 -42.55 6.23 37.21
CA GLU A 604 -43.77 5.67 37.82
C GLU A 604 -44.42 6.56 38.90
N LYS A 605 -43.72 7.63 39.34
CA LYS A 605 -44.28 8.66 40.23
C LYS A 605 -44.82 9.89 39.53
N GLU A 606 -44.46 10.14 38.26
CA GLU A 606 -44.96 11.28 37.49
C GLU A 606 -46.08 10.86 36.49
N ASP A 607 -46.07 9.62 35.99
CA ASP A 607 -47.05 9.14 35.00
C ASP A 607 -48.40 8.64 35.57
N ASN A 608 -48.59 8.64 36.89
CA ASN A 608 -49.91 8.35 37.48
C ASN A 608 -50.94 9.49 37.32
N GLU A 609 -50.59 10.60 36.65
CA GLU A 609 -51.52 11.67 36.25
C GLU A 609 -51.54 11.95 34.72
N LYS A 610 -51.89 10.96 33.87
CA LYS A 610 -52.71 11.15 32.64
C LYS A 610 -53.14 9.85 31.92
N LYS A 611 -54.33 9.39 32.28
CA LYS A 611 -55.44 8.86 31.44
C LYS A 611 -55.17 8.26 30.04
N ASP A 612 -55.66 7.03 29.92
CA ASP A 612 -56.62 6.52 28.92
C ASP A 612 -56.38 6.71 27.41
N GLY A 613 -56.20 5.58 26.70
CA GLY A 613 -56.40 5.50 25.24
C GLY A 613 -55.66 4.37 24.53
N GLY A 614 -56.09 3.11 24.69
CA GLY A 614 -55.48 1.98 23.96
C GLY A 614 -56.13 1.69 22.60
N PHE A 615 -55.43 0.95 21.72
CA PHE A 615 -56.03 -0.05 20.79
C PHE A 615 -54.95 -1.01 20.21
N TYR A 616 -55.39 -2.05 19.48
CA TYR A 616 -54.73 -3.36 19.37
C TYR A 616 -53.81 -3.62 18.16
N ASN A 617 -52.87 -4.54 18.39
CA ASN A 617 -52.12 -5.45 17.49
C ASN A 617 -52.72 -5.77 16.10
N ASN A 618 -51.84 -6.03 15.11
CA ASN A 618 -51.60 -7.40 14.59
C ASN A 618 -50.46 -7.51 13.55
N ARG A 619 -49.72 -8.64 13.61
CA ARG A 619 -48.84 -9.18 12.54
C ARG A 619 -49.45 -10.49 12.01
N PRO A 620 -49.24 -10.87 10.73
CA PRO A 620 -49.40 -12.24 10.25
C PRO A 620 -48.06 -12.93 9.92
N ASN A 621 -48.00 -14.24 10.19
CA ASN A 621 -46.92 -15.18 9.82
C ASN A 621 -47.22 -15.90 8.47
N SER A 622 -46.31 -16.79 8.03
CA SER A 622 -46.50 -17.98 7.14
C SER A 622 -45.88 -17.88 5.71
N PRO A 623 -45.55 -18.98 4.99
CA PRO A 623 -44.64 -20.10 5.37
C PRO A 623 -43.75 -20.69 4.22
N ASN A 624 -42.86 -21.62 4.58
CA ASN A 624 -42.41 -22.86 3.87
C ASN A 624 -41.85 -22.92 2.42
N ARG A 625 -40.88 -23.86 2.25
CA ARG A 625 -40.25 -24.35 1.00
C ARG A 625 -41.18 -25.24 0.15
N PRO A 626 -40.78 -25.56 -1.11
CA PRO A 626 -40.21 -26.91 -1.35
C PRO A 626 -38.97 -26.94 -2.30
N ALA A 627 -38.38 -28.13 -2.47
CA ALA A 627 -37.24 -28.42 -3.36
C ALA A 627 -37.65 -29.40 -4.49
N LEU A 628 -36.85 -29.55 -5.56
CA LEU A 628 -36.85 -30.69 -6.51
C LEU A 628 -35.64 -30.69 -7.47
N ASP A 629 -35.34 -31.86 -8.06
CA ASP A 629 -34.10 -32.24 -8.78
C ASP A 629 -34.00 -31.87 -10.27
N GLY A 630 -32.79 -31.96 -10.86
CA GLY A 630 -32.58 -32.04 -12.32
C GLY A 630 -31.13 -32.10 -12.83
N LYS A 631 -30.69 -33.26 -13.34
CA LYS A 631 -29.55 -33.47 -14.30
C LYS A 631 -30.12 -33.52 -15.75
N PRO A 632 -29.36 -33.39 -16.87
CA PRO A 632 -27.99 -33.86 -17.19
C PRO A 632 -27.08 -32.73 -17.77
N ALA A 633 -25.99 -32.87 -18.57
CA ALA A 633 -25.42 -33.98 -19.37
C ALA A 633 -23.87 -33.82 -19.58
N ILE A 634 -23.31 -34.53 -20.58
CA ILE A 634 -21.88 -34.53 -21.00
C ILE A 634 -21.77 -34.27 -22.52
N SER A 635 -20.72 -33.59 -22.98
CA SER A 635 -20.21 -33.68 -24.35
C SER A 635 -18.75 -33.26 -24.47
N ASP A 636 -17.93 -34.08 -25.14
CA ASP A 636 -16.51 -33.84 -25.41
C ASP A 636 -16.28 -32.99 -26.67
N ALA A 637 -15.11 -32.32 -26.75
CA ALA A 637 -14.44 -31.97 -28.01
C ALA A 637 -12.95 -31.68 -27.80
N GLN A 638 -12.07 -32.34 -28.56
CA GLN A 638 -10.63 -32.08 -28.64
C GLN A 638 -10.30 -31.10 -29.79
N SER A 639 -9.14 -30.44 -29.74
CA SER A 639 -8.41 -30.02 -30.95
C SER A 639 -6.92 -29.78 -30.68
N ASP A 640 -6.06 -30.51 -31.39
CA ASP A 640 -4.59 -30.42 -31.39
C ASP A 640 -4.03 -29.41 -32.43
N PHE A 641 -2.69 -29.43 -32.61
CA PHE A 641 -1.83 -28.77 -33.62
C PHE A 641 -1.26 -27.37 -33.23
N TYR A 642 0.00 -26.99 -33.55
CA TYR A 642 1.00 -27.48 -34.53
C TYR A 642 2.46 -27.50 -33.99
N THR A 643 3.38 -28.16 -34.71
CA THR A 643 4.84 -28.27 -34.43
C THR A 643 5.73 -27.79 -35.59
N SER A 644 6.92 -27.23 -35.26
CA SER A 644 8.21 -27.28 -36.03
C SER A 644 9.25 -26.38 -35.31
N LYS A 645 10.49 -26.73 -34.93
CA LYS A 645 11.57 -27.64 -35.40
C LYS A 645 12.65 -26.92 -36.23
N GLU A 646 13.82 -26.66 -35.63
CA GLU A 646 15.12 -26.75 -36.32
C GLU A 646 16.28 -27.01 -35.32
N MET A 647 17.29 -27.76 -35.75
CA MET A 647 18.45 -28.19 -34.94
C MET A 647 19.75 -27.66 -35.56
N ARG A 648 20.65 -27.10 -34.74
CA ARG A 648 22.08 -26.96 -35.05
C ARG A 648 22.92 -27.52 -33.90
N ARG A 649 24.05 -28.15 -34.22
CA ARG A 649 24.90 -28.91 -33.28
C ARG A 649 25.75 -27.95 -32.43
N ASP A 650 25.72 -28.09 -31.10
CA ASP A 650 26.73 -27.52 -30.20
C ASP A 650 28.02 -28.39 -30.24
N PRO A 651 29.23 -27.81 -30.07
CA PRO A 651 30.49 -28.55 -29.96
C PRO A 651 30.73 -29.10 -28.54
N GLU A 652 31.57 -30.13 -28.43
CA GLU A 652 31.84 -30.83 -27.16
C GLU A 652 32.57 -29.96 -26.10
N PRO A 653 32.25 -30.12 -24.80
CA PRO A 653 32.84 -29.33 -23.73
C PRO A 653 34.28 -29.75 -23.40
N VAL A 654 35.13 -28.76 -23.09
CA VAL A 654 36.52 -28.99 -22.66
C VAL A 654 36.56 -29.60 -21.26
N TYR A 655 37.04 -30.84 -21.15
CA TYR A 655 37.28 -31.53 -19.88
C TYR A 655 38.56 -31.02 -19.19
N ILE A 656 38.50 -30.79 -17.87
CA ILE A 656 39.64 -30.34 -17.05
C ILE A 656 39.82 -31.33 -15.88
N PRO A 657 41.02 -31.94 -15.69
CA PRO A 657 41.25 -32.91 -14.61
C PRO A 657 41.26 -32.30 -13.20
N PRO A 658 41.05 -33.09 -12.13
CA PRO A 658 40.66 -32.57 -10.81
C PRO A 658 41.81 -32.01 -9.92
N GLU A 659 43.07 -32.09 -10.34
CA GLU A 659 44.23 -32.05 -9.43
C GLU A 659 44.92 -30.68 -9.28
N LYS A 660 44.29 -29.59 -9.74
CA LYS A 660 44.79 -28.22 -9.53
C LYS A 660 43.92 -27.45 -8.54
N SER A 661 44.52 -26.51 -7.81
CA SER A 661 43.75 -25.64 -6.91
C SER A 661 42.77 -24.76 -7.71
N ASN A 662 41.55 -24.52 -7.19
CA ASN A 662 40.54 -23.71 -7.89
C ASN A 662 41.08 -22.32 -8.31
N ALA A 663 42.00 -21.74 -7.54
CA ALA A 663 42.63 -20.46 -7.86
C ALA A 663 43.57 -20.53 -9.08
N GLU A 664 44.31 -21.63 -9.26
CA GLU A 664 45.19 -21.82 -10.43
C GLU A 664 44.39 -22.19 -11.69
N ILE A 665 43.36 -23.01 -11.56
CA ILE A 665 42.42 -23.32 -12.66
C ILE A 665 41.77 -22.03 -13.16
N THR A 666 41.35 -21.15 -12.23
CA THR A 666 40.72 -19.88 -12.57
C THR A 666 41.67 -18.93 -13.30
N LYS A 667 42.97 -18.88 -12.93
CA LYS A 667 43.98 -18.07 -13.64
C LYS A 667 44.23 -18.56 -15.07
N ASP A 668 44.47 -19.86 -15.25
CA ASP A 668 44.68 -20.48 -16.57
C ASP A 668 43.45 -20.30 -17.50
N LEU A 669 42.24 -20.36 -16.93
CA LEU A 669 41.00 -20.06 -17.65
C LEU A 669 40.89 -18.58 -18.07
N ILE A 670 41.26 -17.63 -17.18
CA ILE A 670 41.25 -16.19 -17.51
C ILE A 670 42.25 -15.88 -18.63
N GLU A 671 43.45 -16.47 -18.64
CA GLU A 671 44.43 -16.24 -19.71
C GLU A 671 43.95 -16.78 -21.06
N LYS A 672 43.37 -17.99 -21.10
CA LYS A 672 42.77 -18.54 -22.33
C LYS A 672 41.61 -17.68 -22.87
N ILE A 673 40.81 -17.09 -21.99
CA ILE A 673 39.77 -16.14 -22.38
C ILE A 673 40.41 -14.85 -22.92
N LYS A 674 41.48 -14.33 -22.29
CA LYS A 674 42.21 -13.15 -22.78
C LYS A 674 42.80 -13.37 -24.18
N GLU A 675 43.47 -14.49 -24.43
CA GLU A 675 44.01 -14.84 -25.76
C GLU A 675 42.89 -14.97 -26.81
N ARG A 676 41.77 -15.62 -26.46
CA ARG A 676 40.65 -15.81 -27.37
C ARG A 676 39.89 -14.52 -27.68
N LEU A 677 39.77 -13.62 -26.71
CA LEU A 677 39.16 -12.31 -26.93
C LEU A 677 40.09 -11.35 -27.70
N ALA A 678 41.40 -11.35 -27.40
CA ALA A 678 42.38 -10.55 -28.12
C ALA A 678 42.46 -10.92 -29.62
N THR A 679 42.41 -12.21 -29.96
CA THR A 679 42.39 -12.68 -31.35
C THR A 679 41.14 -12.24 -32.12
N GLU A 680 40.00 -12.12 -31.45
CA GLU A 680 38.72 -11.64 -32.02
C GLU A 680 38.51 -10.10 -31.84
N LYS A 681 39.56 -9.36 -31.47
CA LYS A 681 39.56 -7.89 -31.22
C LYS A 681 38.58 -7.42 -30.14
N PHE A 682 38.30 -8.23 -29.12
CA PHE A 682 37.67 -7.80 -27.88
C PHE A 682 38.76 -7.50 -26.84
N ILE A 683 38.72 -6.31 -26.24
CA ILE A 683 39.68 -5.90 -25.21
C ILE A 683 39.09 -6.25 -23.83
N LEU A 684 39.84 -6.97 -23.00
CA LEU A 684 39.60 -7.02 -21.56
C LEU A 684 40.39 -5.88 -20.94
N ASP A 685 39.70 -4.78 -20.60
CA ASP A 685 40.33 -3.63 -19.97
C ASP A 685 40.90 -4.01 -18.59
N GLY A 686 41.99 -3.34 -18.19
CA GLY A 686 42.81 -3.70 -17.02
C GLY A 686 42.06 -3.72 -15.68
N ASN A 687 40.87 -3.12 -15.63
CA ASN A 687 39.93 -3.15 -14.51
C ASN A 687 38.99 -4.38 -14.54
N THR A 688 39.38 -5.50 -15.17
CA THR A 688 38.56 -6.73 -15.21
C THR A 688 38.38 -7.32 -13.81
N ALA A 689 37.32 -6.93 -13.10
CA ALA A 689 37.03 -7.41 -11.76
C ALA A 689 36.44 -8.84 -11.81
N ALA A 690 37.30 -9.86 -11.84
CA ALA A 690 36.88 -11.24 -11.63
C ALA A 690 36.51 -11.44 -10.15
N SER A 691 35.21 -11.47 -9.82
CA SER A 691 34.73 -11.84 -8.49
C SER A 691 34.52 -13.35 -8.42
N PHE A 692 35.05 -13.95 -7.35
CA PHE A 692 34.95 -15.38 -7.07
C PHE A 692 34.21 -15.57 -5.75
N ASP A 693 33.07 -16.27 -5.80
CA ASP A 693 32.46 -16.90 -4.63
C ASP A 693 32.58 -18.42 -4.78
N LYS A 694 32.41 -19.17 -3.70
CA LYS A 694 32.55 -20.64 -3.67
C LYS A 694 31.58 -21.38 -4.60
N LYS A 695 30.53 -20.71 -5.09
CA LYS A 695 29.48 -21.30 -5.95
C LYS A 695 29.54 -20.81 -7.41
N ASP A 696 29.86 -19.53 -7.63
CA ASP A 696 29.81 -18.87 -8.93
C ASP A 696 31.10 -18.11 -9.24
N PHE A 697 31.59 -18.27 -10.47
CA PHE A 697 32.67 -17.46 -11.02
C PHE A 697 32.13 -16.42 -12.01
N GLN A 698 32.49 -15.17 -11.83
CA GLN A 698 31.93 -14.04 -12.58
C GLN A 698 33.00 -13.31 -13.38
N LEU A 699 32.70 -12.98 -14.63
CA LEU A 699 33.58 -12.22 -15.51
C LEU A 699 32.82 -11.05 -16.13
N TYR A 700 33.43 -9.87 -16.08
CA TYR A 700 32.93 -8.66 -16.72
C TYR A 700 33.74 -8.40 -17.98
N VAL A 701 33.08 -8.23 -19.13
CA VAL A 701 33.73 -7.94 -20.41
C VAL A 701 33.31 -6.55 -20.89
N HIS A 702 34.30 -5.71 -21.19
CA HIS A 702 34.11 -4.37 -21.74
C HIS A 702 34.42 -4.34 -23.25
N PRO A 703 33.44 -4.59 -24.12
CA PRO A 703 33.64 -4.37 -25.55
C PRO A 703 33.75 -2.87 -25.83
N THR A 704 34.76 -2.48 -26.60
CA THR A 704 34.98 -1.09 -27.04
C THR A 704 33.89 -0.59 -28.00
N GLU A 705 33.21 -1.50 -28.70
CA GLU A 705 32.04 -1.21 -29.54
C GLU A 705 31.05 -2.38 -29.45
N LEU A 706 29.80 -2.13 -29.03
CA LEU A 706 28.78 -3.17 -28.83
C LEU A 706 27.66 -3.10 -29.88
N SER A 707 27.88 -3.69 -31.07
CA SER A 707 26.76 -4.03 -31.96
C SER A 707 26.07 -5.32 -31.48
N MET A 708 24.79 -5.52 -31.84
CA MET A 708 24.06 -6.74 -31.47
C MET A 708 24.74 -8.01 -32.02
N ASP A 709 25.29 -7.96 -33.23
CA ASP A 709 26.03 -9.08 -33.81
C ASP A 709 27.32 -9.39 -33.04
N ARG A 710 28.06 -8.35 -32.60
CA ARG A 710 29.23 -8.52 -31.72
C ARG A 710 28.82 -9.07 -30.35
N PHE A 711 27.69 -8.66 -29.80
CA PHE A 711 27.16 -9.19 -28.55
C PHE A 711 26.83 -10.68 -28.66
N ILE A 712 26.12 -11.08 -29.71
CA ILE A 712 25.78 -12.48 -29.98
C ILE A 712 27.04 -13.32 -30.18
N HIS A 713 28.02 -12.81 -30.93
CA HIS A 713 29.30 -13.47 -31.15
C HIS A 713 30.10 -13.64 -29.84
N LEU A 714 30.21 -12.58 -29.02
CA LEU A 714 30.82 -12.62 -27.70
C LEU A 714 30.13 -13.62 -26.76
N LYS A 715 28.79 -13.65 -26.75
CA LYS A 715 28.01 -14.63 -25.98
C LYS A 715 28.30 -16.07 -26.44
N GLY A 716 28.50 -16.29 -27.75
CA GLY A 716 28.94 -17.57 -28.29
C GLY A 716 30.32 -18.00 -27.80
N ILE A 717 31.30 -17.09 -27.83
CA ILE A 717 32.66 -17.34 -27.30
C ILE A 717 32.59 -17.70 -25.81
N MET A 718 31.88 -16.90 -25.01
CA MET A 718 31.76 -17.12 -23.57
C MET A 718 31.03 -18.41 -23.20
N LYS A 719 29.99 -18.80 -23.96
CA LYS A 719 29.33 -20.12 -23.82
C LYS A 719 30.33 -21.26 -24.04
N GLY A 720 31.26 -21.13 -24.99
CA GLY A 720 32.34 -22.10 -25.22
C GLY A 720 33.29 -22.30 -24.02
N PHE A 721 33.44 -21.29 -23.16
CA PHE A 721 34.16 -21.38 -21.88
C PHE A 721 33.27 -21.76 -20.69
N GLY A 722 32.01 -22.16 -20.93
CA GLY A 722 31.05 -22.56 -19.89
C GLY A 722 30.42 -21.42 -19.11
N PHE A 723 30.43 -20.19 -19.65
CA PHE A 723 29.75 -19.04 -19.03
C PHE A 723 28.42 -18.73 -19.71
N GLU A 724 27.44 -18.34 -18.91
CA GLU A 724 26.17 -17.79 -19.37
C GLU A 724 26.15 -16.27 -19.21
N TYR A 725 25.49 -15.57 -20.15
CA TYR A 725 25.23 -14.15 -20.03
C TYR A 725 24.19 -13.90 -18.92
N SER A 726 24.51 -13.03 -17.97
CA SER A 726 23.63 -12.66 -16.88
C SER A 726 22.93 -11.32 -17.13
N SER A 727 23.70 -10.25 -17.38
CA SER A 727 23.17 -8.90 -17.53
C SER A 727 24.19 -7.95 -18.16
N ILE A 728 23.72 -6.83 -18.69
CA ILE A 728 24.54 -5.62 -18.88
C ILE A 728 24.49 -4.84 -17.56
N GLN A 729 25.64 -4.35 -17.08
CA GLN A 729 25.73 -3.43 -15.96
C GLN A 729 26.56 -2.22 -16.36
N GLU A 730 25.93 -1.06 -16.55
CA GLU A 730 26.67 0.20 -16.67
C GLU A 730 27.11 0.68 -15.27
N PRO A 731 28.30 1.28 -15.12
CA PRO A 731 29.33 1.54 -16.14
C PRO A 731 30.34 0.39 -16.35
N TYR A 732 30.07 -0.84 -15.88
CA TYR A 732 31.05 -1.94 -15.72
C TYR A 732 30.99 -3.09 -16.75
N GLY A 733 30.25 -2.92 -17.85
CA GLY A 733 30.26 -3.82 -19.01
C GLY A 733 29.26 -4.98 -18.95
N ILE A 734 29.57 -6.06 -19.67
CA ILE A 734 28.72 -7.25 -19.79
C ILE A 734 29.14 -8.29 -18.76
N ARG A 735 28.20 -8.72 -17.92
CA ARG A 735 28.42 -9.73 -16.88
C ARG A 735 28.10 -11.13 -17.40
N PHE A 736 29.09 -12.01 -17.30
CA PHE A 736 29.01 -13.44 -17.56
C PHE A 736 29.22 -14.23 -16.26
N ILE A 737 28.47 -15.31 -16.06
CA ILE A 737 28.53 -16.14 -14.84
C ILE A 737 28.71 -17.61 -15.25
N ARG A 738 29.61 -18.32 -14.55
CA ARG A 738 29.80 -19.77 -14.66
C ARG A 738 29.64 -20.39 -13.27
N LYS A 739 28.67 -21.30 -13.13
CA LYS A 739 28.52 -22.11 -11.92
C LYS A 739 29.70 -23.08 -11.78
N LEU A 740 30.25 -23.22 -10.57
CA LEU A 740 31.38 -24.11 -10.28
C LEU A 740 30.94 -25.39 -9.56
N GLY A 741 29.88 -26.03 -10.07
CA GLY A 741 29.31 -27.27 -9.52
C GLY A 741 28.48 -27.03 -8.25
N ASP A 742 27.67 -28.03 -7.89
CA ASP A 742 26.85 -27.96 -6.68
C ASP A 742 27.68 -28.34 -5.44
N VAL A 743 27.91 -27.35 -4.57
CA VAL A 743 28.51 -27.46 -3.22
C VAL A 743 27.57 -26.82 -2.19
#